data_AF-A0A934YK25-F1
#
_entry.id   AF-A0A934YK25-F1
#
_cell.length_a   1.000
_cell.length_b   1.000
_cell.length_c   1.000
_cell.angle_alpha   90.00
_cell.angle_beta   90.00
_cell.angle_gamma   90.00
#
_symmetry.space_group_name_H-M   'P 1'
#
loop_
_entity.id
_entity.type
_entity.pdbx_description
1 polymer ?
#
loop_
_entity_poly.entity_id
_entity_poly.type
_entity_poly.pdbx_seq_one_letter_code
_entity_poly.pdbx_strand_id
1 'polypeptide(L)'
;MRSTRPGLLALLSLALVATAAPACQLDTIPGDLRATPPGDGPEVVFALTHRPLPEIPVPNDIATFADPTSRTGRRVNVSLIAPTALEEGARRGFTSLEGWGTFAPISVSFAKPPGQDPRLPALDLDAVAARTIGDDFDPADDPFYVVDLTTGLPALVETGNGLFPPTVLDDALYWPNDPRRGEDSVLFETGEEGAGLLPGQYAPELDTDFDGVIDHPNTWPRAGAGGASAKVRKASEVLTWYERETDTLLLRPVVPLEEKREYAVVLTDRLRDRAGRPVRSPFAQVHHVAQADAMRRLGKALSDPSKRAYYGDIAGTGLEHVAFAWSFTTGPQTEDLFALRDGLHGKGPFARLADQFPVKVSTFRAAGLAREPTPETDELARRTPACAAPLKHPNIVKLDPLLPEVDKFLDSFFGLKGSQADALVETLRSVDYLVLGSFESPYLIGNDPDHEDTEGRFELDFKTGAGRVRRDTIHFWLSVPKPAPGRAQPFPVTTWSHGTTSTGAEILLRAGDFAKQGIAMIGIDMPGHGLVLTPGQVQLGEAIFRSLCVVPWIDGVGRGRARDLNEDGVADSGGYIWSAHLFHSRDNIRQSVVDLMQTTRVLRSWNGTTLSTEDYDGDGKPNLAGDFDGNGIPDVGADRPITTSGDSFGGILAMVHGAVDANVSATAAISGGGGLGDVATRSTLTPDPVLQQIMGPLMFSVPSEERKGSSCAAGQRSVRTLVNDLIKTRELEIACLSDRELAAGATVLVTNVRNKEVRCGRVDDKGRFRVPFPTSVGDRLDVQMYDGPGDAVESYGTCALRPGARPGRRIQTWEVGSATSSPVADERRTCAAAVAAAELPEGTGCQQFRSQFFPVGAPLVAPQEGLGLRRGSPELRRLLGLTQAAVDSGDPMSYAPLYARRRRVDVEGRALPPRGVTELNTVGDPLVPLATGYSFARAAGALPFLRPEAAERTPAYAEHATPRALYKELGDRTPDAALRAQHVLEGTSRFARTSGGPTCQANARPGPRCEPAPRADSACKVALADPDWFSEGRDLYDAPHGQPLRLARSASVAVTGAGDVDRAWAPRLGSRPLSGADVGAVGSDPLLGVFTIYGNPRGYHVWLTGDGCRAFDHAAHASNLLVRYLATEGRDLYVVSHPASHGCLADSSCPFFK
;
A
#
# COMPACT_ATOMS: atom_id res chain seq x y z
N MET A 1 -18.34 66.03 41.98
CA MET A 1 -19.02 67.30 42.35
C MET A 1 -18.94 68.27 41.15
N ARG A 2 -19.57 69.44 41.25
CA ARG A 2 -19.57 70.58 40.28
C ARG A 2 -18.15 70.86 39.72
N SER A 3 -17.91 71.29 38.47
CA SER A 3 -18.75 71.58 37.27
C SER A 3 -17.83 71.44 36.00
N THR A 4 -18.12 71.79 34.73
CA THR A 4 -19.07 72.74 34.11
C THR A 4 -19.42 72.30 32.65
N ARG A 5 -19.75 73.24 31.75
CA ARG A 5 -19.86 73.15 30.26
C ARG A 5 -19.36 74.51 29.68
N PRO A 6 -19.40 74.84 28.36
CA PRO A 6 -19.68 74.05 27.14
C PRO A 6 -18.66 74.27 25.98
N GLY A 7 -18.92 73.68 24.80
CA GLY A 7 -19.12 74.54 23.61
C GLY A 7 -18.08 74.58 22.49
N LEU A 8 -18.27 73.70 21.49
CA LEU A 8 -18.29 73.97 20.03
C LEU A 8 -17.11 74.64 19.26
N LEU A 9 -16.88 74.06 18.08
CA LEU A 9 -16.18 74.51 16.87
C LEU A 9 -16.02 76.05 16.67
N ALA A 10 -14.84 76.48 16.19
CA ALA A 10 -14.63 76.70 14.74
C ALA A 10 -13.20 77.16 14.37
N LEU A 11 -12.82 76.93 13.11
CA LEU A 11 -11.90 77.72 12.27
C LEU A 11 -10.57 78.22 12.89
N LEU A 12 -9.50 77.42 12.74
CA LEU A 12 -8.13 77.95 12.58
C LEU A 12 -7.27 77.02 11.71
N SER A 13 -7.80 76.71 10.52
CA SER A 13 -7.09 76.00 9.45
C SER A 13 -6.10 76.93 8.73
N LEU A 14 -5.01 76.36 8.20
CA LEU A 14 -3.94 77.05 7.46
C LEU A 14 -3.16 78.12 8.24
N ALA A 15 -2.10 77.71 8.97
CA ALA A 15 -0.74 78.30 8.87
C ALA A 15 0.28 77.72 9.88
N LEU A 16 0.49 76.39 9.96
CA LEU A 16 1.70 75.84 10.60
C LEU A 16 2.10 74.44 10.08
N VAL A 17 2.35 74.34 8.77
CA VAL A 17 2.88 73.10 8.16
C VAL A 17 4.42 73.12 8.23
N ALA A 18 4.97 72.81 9.41
CA ALA A 18 6.39 72.55 9.61
C ALA A 18 6.66 71.72 10.88
N THR A 19 7.63 70.81 10.81
CA THR A 19 8.36 70.20 11.95
C THR A 19 7.54 69.63 13.13
N ALA A 20 6.84 68.50 12.92
CA ALA A 20 6.57 67.51 13.98
C ALA A 20 6.07 66.16 13.42
N ALA A 21 6.92 65.41 12.72
CA ALA A 21 6.69 64.01 12.44
C ALA A 21 7.92 63.21 12.91
N PRO A 22 7.83 62.38 13.97
CA PRO A 22 8.85 61.38 14.21
C PRO A 22 8.80 60.42 13.03
N ALA A 23 9.93 60.22 12.35
CA ALA A 23 10.00 59.23 11.29
C ALA A 23 9.81 57.84 11.93
N CYS A 24 8.72 57.17 11.60
CA CYS A 24 8.66 55.72 11.75
C CYS A 24 9.71 55.16 10.80
N GLN A 25 10.89 54.84 11.33
CA GLN A 25 11.77 53.88 10.66
C GLN A 25 10.97 52.58 10.60
N LEU A 26 10.55 52.22 9.40
CA LEU A 26 10.20 50.84 9.09
C LEU A 26 11.43 50.00 9.43
N ASP A 27 11.25 48.97 10.27
CA ASP A 27 12.30 48.00 10.56
C ASP A 27 12.70 47.32 9.25
N THR A 28 13.80 47.77 8.65
CA THR A 28 14.41 47.10 7.51
C THR A 28 14.96 45.78 7.99
N ILE A 29 14.28 44.68 7.62
CA ILE A 29 14.72 43.32 7.86
C ILE A 29 16.21 43.21 7.49
N PRO A 30 17.11 42.80 8.42
CA PRO A 30 18.54 42.71 8.13
C PRO A 30 18.81 41.80 6.93
N GLY A 31 19.52 42.32 5.93
CA GLY A 31 19.76 41.64 4.65
C GLY A 31 20.97 40.70 4.70
N ASP A 32 20.89 39.61 5.45
CA ASP A 32 21.91 38.53 5.45
C ASP A 32 21.59 37.39 4.46
N LEU A 33 20.36 37.35 3.92
CA LEU A 33 19.86 36.33 2.98
C LEU A 33 19.49 36.94 1.62
N ARG A 34 19.56 36.11 0.56
CA ARG A 34 19.38 36.56 -0.84
C ARG A 34 18.01 37.18 -1.09
N ALA A 35 18.02 38.42 -1.59
CA ALA A 35 16.88 39.08 -2.19
C ALA A 35 16.50 38.44 -3.54
N THR A 36 15.21 38.37 -3.85
CA THR A 36 14.70 37.77 -5.09
C THR A 36 15.21 38.56 -6.31
N PRO A 37 15.85 37.91 -7.31
CA PRO A 37 16.30 38.60 -8.51
C PRO A 37 15.15 39.25 -9.29
N PRO A 38 15.38 40.42 -9.93
CA PRO A 38 14.41 41.02 -10.82
C PRO A 38 14.25 40.15 -12.08
N GLY A 39 13.01 39.99 -12.55
CA GLY A 39 12.68 39.24 -13.74
C GLY A 39 11.18 38.94 -13.86
N ASP A 40 10.82 38.28 -14.93
CA ASP A 40 9.44 37.99 -15.37
C ASP A 40 9.23 36.50 -15.71
N GLY A 41 10.16 35.62 -15.32
CA GLY A 41 10.01 34.16 -15.41
C GLY A 41 9.01 33.56 -14.40
N PRO A 42 8.71 32.25 -14.51
CA PRO A 42 7.60 31.61 -13.79
C PRO A 42 7.69 31.77 -12.27
N GLU A 43 6.61 32.20 -11.63
CA GLU A 43 6.60 32.49 -10.20
C GLU A 43 5.99 31.33 -9.40
N VAL A 44 6.64 30.89 -8.32
CA VAL A 44 6.13 29.80 -7.46
C VAL A 44 4.81 30.22 -6.81
N VAL A 45 3.76 29.40 -6.94
CA VAL A 45 2.46 29.68 -6.34
C VAL A 45 2.51 29.55 -4.82
N PHE A 46 1.95 30.53 -4.10
CA PHE A 46 1.96 30.55 -2.63
C PHE A 46 0.72 31.24 -2.02
N ALA A 47 -0.45 30.62 -2.17
CA ALA A 47 -1.74 31.06 -1.68
C ALA A 47 -2.16 30.37 -0.36
N LEU A 48 -1.59 30.81 0.77
CA LEU A 48 -1.97 30.34 2.12
C LEU A 48 -3.45 30.52 2.48
N THR A 49 -4.12 31.49 1.84
CA THR A 49 -5.54 31.79 2.07
C THR A 49 -6.50 31.00 1.15
N HIS A 50 -5.98 30.15 0.26
CA HIS A 50 -6.81 29.29 -0.60
C HIS A 50 -7.70 28.35 0.22
N ARG A 51 -8.80 27.86 -0.39
CA ARG A 51 -9.84 27.06 0.27
C ARG A 51 -10.27 25.88 -0.62
N PRO A 52 -10.58 24.70 -0.05
CA PRO A 52 -10.59 24.40 1.39
C PRO A 52 -9.20 24.28 2.03
N LEU A 53 -8.16 24.04 1.23
CA LEU A 53 -6.76 23.89 1.64
C LEU A 53 -5.86 24.93 0.96
N PRO A 54 -4.74 25.37 1.59
CA PRO A 54 -3.80 26.32 1.00
C PRO A 54 -3.15 25.75 -0.26
N GLU A 55 -2.84 26.60 -1.25
CA GLU A 55 -2.02 26.19 -2.40
C GLU A 55 -0.61 26.73 -2.22
N ILE A 56 0.32 25.85 -1.84
CA ILE A 56 1.74 26.15 -1.60
C ILE A 56 2.55 24.92 -2.02
N PRO A 57 3.88 25.01 -2.13
CA PRO A 57 4.72 23.83 -2.20
C PRO A 57 4.52 22.94 -0.97
N VAL A 58 4.47 21.62 -1.17
CA VAL A 58 4.21 20.60 -0.13
C VAL A 58 5.21 19.45 -0.30
N PRO A 59 5.75 18.84 0.76
CA PRO A 59 5.67 19.21 2.18
C PRO A 59 6.34 20.56 2.48
N ASN A 60 5.86 21.28 3.50
CA ASN A 60 6.39 22.60 3.88
C ASN A 60 6.06 22.96 5.34
N ASP A 61 7.05 23.43 6.09
CA ASP A 61 6.91 23.81 7.50
C ASP A 61 5.97 25.00 7.75
N ILE A 62 5.68 25.84 6.74
CA ILE A 62 4.67 26.89 6.85
C ILE A 62 3.25 26.30 7.04
N ALA A 63 3.01 25.06 6.58
CA ALA A 63 1.81 24.28 6.88
C ALA A 63 2.02 23.36 8.12
N THR A 64 2.75 23.83 9.13
CA THR A 64 2.85 23.19 10.46
C THR A 64 2.52 24.19 11.57
N PHE A 65 2.23 23.68 12.77
CA PHE A 65 2.17 24.49 13.99
C PHE A 65 3.17 23.96 15.02
N ALA A 66 3.70 24.85 15.86
CA ALA A 66 4.63 24.47 16.92
C ALA A 66 3.89 23.76 18.06
N ASP A 67 4.41 22.61 18.49
CA ASP A 67 3.84 21.78 19.54
C ASP A 67 4.98 21.13 20.37
N PRO A 68 5.24 21.57 21.61
CA PRO A 68 6.27 20.98 22.46
C PRO A 68 5.94 19.54 22.92
N THR A 69 4.69 19.08 22.77
CA THR A 69 4.33 17.69 23.05
C THR A 69 4.84 16.73 21.96
N SER A 70 5.01 17.17 20.71
CA SER A 70 5.57 16.34 19.64
C SER A 70 7.10 16.20 19.72
N ARG A 71 7.65 15.09 19.20
CA ARG A 71 9.08 14.75 19.19
C ARG A 71 9.92 15.62 18.27
N THR A 72 9.31 16.30 17.30
CA THR A 72 9.93 17.27 16.40
C THR A 72 9.72 18.73 16.84
N GLY A 73 8.86 18.96 17.84
CA GLY A 73 8.44 20.31 18.24
C GLY A 73 7.35 20.93 17.35
N ARG A 74 6.78 20.17 16.40
CA ARG A 74 5.71 20.61 15.48
C ARG A 74 4.75 19.49 15.08
N ARG A 75 3.59 19.87 14.53
CA ARG A 75 2.63 18.97 13.84
C ARG A 75 2.09 19.61 12.55
N VAL A 76 1.60 18.80 11.62
CA VAL A 76 0.99 19.29 10.37
C VAL A 76 -0.27 20.09 10.66
N ASN A 77 -0.43 21.24 10.00
CA ASN A 77 -1.54 22.17 10.18
C ASN A 77 -2.49 22.07 8.98
N VAL A 78 -3.72 21.60 9.22
CA VAL A 78 -4.73 21.42 8.18
C VAL A 78 -6.11 21.87 8.67
N SER A 79 -6.90 22.47 7.78
CA SER A 79 -8.25 22.94 8.09
C SER A 79 -9.21 21.77 8.32
N LEU A 80 -9.83 21.68 9.50
CA LEU A 80 -10.86 20.66 9.77
C LEU A 80 -12.22 20.98 9.10
N ILE A 81 -12.36 22.10 8.37
CA ILE A 81 -13.59 22.41 7.62
C ILE A 81 -13.56 21.64 6.29
N ALA A 82 -14.26 20.52 6.23
CA ALA A 82 -14.34 19.63 5.06
C ALA A 82 -15.79 19.35 4.64
N PRO A 83 -16.08 18.95 3.37
CA PRO A 83 -17.44 18.68 2.92
C PRO A 83 -18.03 17.36 3.42
N THR A 84 -17.22 16.43 3.92
CA THR A 84 -17.62 15.07 4.33
C THR A 84 -16.95 14.62 5.62
N ALA A 85 -17.59 13.68 6.34
CA ALA A 85 -17.04 13.12 7.57
C ALA A 85 -15.75 12.31 7.33
N LEU A 86 -15.68 11.50 6.26
CA LEU A 86 -14.46 10.84 5.79
C LEU A 86 -13.28 11.80 5.59
N GLU A 87 -13.51 12.94 4.93
CA GLU A 87 -12.42 13.91 4.74
C GLU A 87 -12.07 14.63 6.04
N GLU A 88 -13.05 14.93 6.89
CA GLU A 88 -12.78 15.45 8.24
C GLU A 88 -11.92 14.46 9.05
N GLY A 89 -12.21 13.16 8.97
CA GLY A 89 -11.45 12.06 9.57
C GLY A 89 -10.01 12.00 9.09
N ALA A 90 -9.80 11.97 7.78
CA ALA A 90 -8.47 12.04 7.18
C ALA A 90 -7.71 13.29 7.64
N ARG A 91 -8.33 14.47 7.64
CA ARG A 91 -7.69 15.72 8.08
C ARG A 91 -7.41 15.75 9.59
N ARG A 92 -8.28 15.20 10.45
CA ARG A 92 -7.99 14.96 11.89
C ARG A 92 -6.75 14.08 12.03
N GLY A 93 -6.66 12.99 11.27
CA GLY A 93 -5.47 12.13 11.18
C GLY A 93 -4.20 12.91 10.80
N PHE A 94 -4.26 13.76 9.77
CA PHE A 94 -3.13 14.61 9.38
C PHE A 94 -2.70 15.56 10.51
N THR A 95 -3.61 16.15 11.29
CA THR A 95 -3.21 16.98 12.46
C THR A 95 -2.46 16.21 13.55
N SER A 96 -2.57 14.88 13.60
CA SER A 96 -1.80 14.05 14.54
C SER A 96 -0.35 13.82 14.10
N LEU A 97 -0.02 13.99 12.82
CA LEU A 97 1.34 13.77 12.31
C LEU A 97 2.33 14.77 12.90
N GLU A 98 3.39 14.26 13.53
CA GLU A 98 4.48 15.05 14.13
C GLU A 98 5.50 15.56 13.10
N GLY A 99 5.13 15.64 11.82
CA GLY A 99 5.97 16.02 10.70
C GLY A 99 5.49 15.37 9.40
N TRP A 100 6.22 15.58 8.32
CA TRP A 100 5.87 15.08 6.98
C TRP A 100 6.39 13.65 6.72
N GLY A 101 5.93 13.04 5.63
CA GLY A 101 6.42 11.72 5.20
C GLY A 101 7.92 11.69 4.88
N THR A 102 8.53 10.51 4.98
CA THR A 102 9.90 10.22 4.52
C THR A 102 9.95 9.70 3.09
N PHE A 103 8.86 9.16 2.54
CA PHE A 103 8.79 8.66 1.16
C PHE A 103 7.71 9.34 0.31
N ALA A 104 6.95 10.27 0.90
CA ALA A 104 5.95 11.06 0.20
C ALA A 104 6.55 11.93 -0.94
N PRO A 105 5.80 12.14 -2.05
CA PRO A 105 6.19 13.06 -3.10
C PRO A 105 6.20 14.51 -2.62
N ILE A 106 7.00 15.33 -3.31
CA ILE A 106 7.17 16.76 -3.11
C ILE A 106 6.61 17.47 -4.36
N SER A 107 5.76 18.47 -4.18
CA SER A 107 5.12 19.22 -5.27
C SER A 107 5.33 20.72 -5.18
N VAL A 108 5.37 21.38 -6.34
CA VAL A 108 5.37 22.86 -6.48
C VAL A 108 4.76 23.30 -7.81
N SER A 109 3.71 24.12 -7.77
CA SER A 109 3.06 24.74 -8.93
C SER A 109 3.69 26.10 -9.30
N PHE A 110 3.62 26.46 -10.59
CA PHE A 110 4.20 27.69 -11.13
C PHE A 110 3.19 28.54 -11.90
N ALA A 111 3.01 29.79 -11.49
CA ALA A 111 2.27 30.78 -12.24
C ALA A 111 3.02 31.17 -13.53
N LYS A 112 2.35 30.97 -14.67
CA LYS A 112 2.87 31.30 -16.01
C LYS A 112 3.16 32.81 -16.16
N PRO A 113 4.30 33.19 -16.76
CA PRO A 113 4.59 34.58 -17.16
C PRO A 113 3.49 35.22 -18.01
N PRO A 114 3.19 36.52 -17.83
CA PRO A 114 2.26 37.24 -18.70
C PRO A 114 2.64 37.14 -20.18
N GLY A 115 1.69 36.72 -21.03
CA GLY A 115 1.88 36.59 -22.47
C GLY A 115 2.56 35.29 -22.94
N GLN A 116 2.86 34.34 -22.05
CA GLN A 116 3.24 32.98 -22.43
C GLN A 116 2.04 32.25 -23.08
N ASP A 117 2.29 31.38 -24.06
CA ASP A 117 1.25 30.53 -24.66
C ASP A 117 0.71 29.57 -23.57
N PRO A 118 -0.59 29.65 -23.20
CA PRO A 118 -1.13 28.90 -22.07
C PRO A 118 -1.13 27.38 -22.26
N ARG A 119 -0.98 26.88 -23.51
CA ARG A 119 -0.88 25.45 -23.83
C ARG A 119 0.49 24.85 -23.53
N LEU A 120 1.54 25.68 -23.56
CA LEU A 120 2.88 25.28 -23.19
C LEU A 120 2.98 25.12 -21.67
N PRO A 121 3.85 24.24 -21.15
CA PRO A 121 4.15 24.22 -19.73
C PRO A 121 4.76 25.56 -19.26
N ALA A 122 4.64 25.88 -17.98
CA ALA A 122 5.34 27.00 -17.36
C ALA A 122 6.87 26.86 -17.48
N LEU A 123 7.39 25.64 -17.33
CA LEU A 123 8.81 25.28 -17.38
C LEU A 123 9.26 24.77 -18.76
N ASP A 124 10.55 24.85 -19.07
CA ASP A 124 11.14 24.13 -20.19
C ASP A 124 11.42 22.67 -19.82
N LEU A 125 10.42 21.82 -20.07
CA LEU A 125 10.50 20.39 -19.76
C LEU A 125 11.62 19.67 -20.53
N ASP A 126 12.02 20.16 -21.71
CA ASP A 126 13.13 19.58 -22.46
C ASP A 126 14.47 19.90 -21.78
N ALA A 127 14.62 21.12 -21.26
CA ALA A 127 15.81 21.53 -20.50
C ALA A 127 15.91 20.84 -19.13
N VAL A 128 14.80 20.51 -18.48
CA VAL A 128 14.78 19.71 -17.23
C VAL A 128 15.09 18.24 -17.54
N ALA A 129 14.46 17.66 -18.56
CA ALA A 129 14.71 16.27 -18.96
C ALA A 129 16.17 16.04 -19.40
N ALA A 130 16.76 16.99 -20.13
CA ALA A 130 18.16 16.93 -20.56
C ALA A 130 19.20 17.02 -19.41
N ARG A 131 18.76 17.40 -18.20
CA ARG A 131 19.59 17.43 -16.98
C ARG A 131 19.40 16.20 -16.09
N THR A 132 18.17 15.70 -15.99
CA THR A 132 17.75 14.79 -14.90
C THR A 132 17.25 13.42 -15.35
N ILE A 133 17.25 13.11 -16.65
CA ILE A 133 16.77 11.83 -17.20
C ILE A 133 17.85 11.15 -18.04
N GLY A 134 18.30 9.96 -17.61
CA GLY A 134 19.33 9.16 -18.28
C GLY A 134 20.78 9.52 -17.90
N ASP A 135 20.95 10.48 -17.01
CA ASP A 135 22.18 10.82 -16.29
C ASP A 135 22.60 9.71 -15.30
N ASP A 136 21.62 8.95 -14.78
CA ASP A 136 21.67 8.02 -13.64
C ASP A 136 21.85 8.73 -12.27
N PHE A 137 21.06 9.79 -12.03
CA PHE A 137 20.94 10.54 -10.78
C PHE A 137 22.26 11.21 -10.33
N ASP A 138 22.85 12.01 -11.21
CA ASP A 138 24.06 12.81 -10.99
C ASP A 138 23.71 14.27 -10.65
N PRO A 139 23.61 14.65 -9.36
CA PRO A 139 23.03 15.92 -8.95
C PRO A 139 23.87 17.16 -9.34
N ALA A 140 25.06 17.01 -9.92
CA ALA A 140 25.97 18.12 -10.17
C ALA A 140 25.39 19.25 -11.05
N ASP A 141 24.52 18.94 -12.02
CA ASP A 141 23.88 19.93 -12.92
C ASP A 141 22.35 20.01 -12.76
N ASP A 142 21.79 19.44 -11.69
CA ASP A 142 20.35 19.44 -11.41
C ASP A 142 19.75 20.87 -11.31
N PRO A 143 18.51 21.09 -11.80
CA PRO A 143 17.86 22.39 -11.66
C PRO A 143 17.16 22.59 -10.30
N PHE A 144 17.06 21.54 -9.46
CA PHE A 144 16.46 21.57 -8.14
C PHE A 144 17.14 20.56 -7.18
N TYR A 145 16.97 20.72 -5.87
CA TYR A 145 17.56 19.83 -4.86
C TYR A 145 16.64 19.62 -3.66
N VAL A 146 16.78 18.49 -2.97
CA VAL A 146 16.21 18.23 -1.63
C VAL A 146 17.37 18.04 -0.66
N VAL A 147 17.76 19.08 0.08
CA VAL A 147 18.98 19.12 0.89
C VAL A 147 18.69 18.83 2.37
N ASP A 148 19.33 17.81 2.94
CA ASP A 148 19.35 17.61 4.40
C ASP A 148 20.08 18.78 5.06
N LEU A 149 19.43 19.55 5.93
CA LEU A 149 20.01 20.76 6.51
C LEU A 149 21.07 20.53 7.61
N THR A 150 21.42 19.28 7.91
CA THR A 150 22.46 18.94 8.91
C THR A 150 23.64 18.12 8.37
N THR A 151 23.52 17.40 7.24
CA THR A 151 24.71 17.04 6.42
C THR A 151 25.04 18.11 5.37
N GLY A 152 24.02 18.81 4.87
CA GLY A 152 24.10 19.68 3.72
C GLY A 152 24.41 18.92 2.42
N LEU A 153 23.86 17.72 2.27
CA LEU A 153 23.94 16.91 1.04
C LEU A 153 22.53 16.80 0.40
N PRO A 154 22.41 16.66 -0.92
CA PRO A 154 21.14 16.36 -1.55
C PRO A 154 20.73 14.90 -1.30
N ALA A 155 19.44 14.67 -1.10
CA ALA A 155 18.80 13.37 -1.28
C ALA A 155 18.49 13.16 -2.77
N LEU A 156 18.62 11.91 -3.23
CA LEU A 156 18.38 11.55 -4.63
C LEU A 156 16.87 11.48 -4.90
N VAL A 157 16.41 12.18 -5.94
CA VAL A 157 15.00 12.26 -6.35
C VAL A 157 14.79 11.74 -7.76
N GLU A 158 13.62 11.14 -7.99
CA GLU A 158 13.15 10.67 -9.28
C GLU A 158 12.32 11.75 -9.99
N THR A 159 12.60 11.86 -11.29
CA THR A 159 12.29 12.96 -12.21
C THR A 159 11.89 12.43 -13.60
N GLY A 160 11.49 11.15 -13.68
CA GLY A 160 11.02 10.52 -14.92
C GLY A 160 11.96 9.46 -15.52
N ASN A 161 12.97 9.00 -14.78
CA ASN A 161 13.83 7.88 -15.20
C ASN A 161 13.08 6.54 -15.30
N GLY A 162 11.90 6.45 -14.68
CA GLY A 162 10.96 5.33 -14.80
C GLY A 162 10.89 4.44 -13.55
N LEU A 163 11.25 4.94 -12.36
CA LEU A 163 11.18 4.15 -11.11
C LEU A 163 9.73 3.87 -10.67
N PHE A 164 8.84 4.82 -10.94
CA PHE A 164 7.41 4.78 -10.57
C PHE A 164 6.54 4.91 -11.85
N PRO A 165 6.37 3.84 -12.64
CA PRO A 165 5.52 3.89 -13.84
C PRO A 165 4.04 4.08 -13.45
N PRO A 166 3.27 4.96 -14.11
CA PRO A 166 1.94 5.39 -13.67
C PRO A 166 0.80 4.50 -14.21
N THR A 167 1.15 3.34 -14.78
CA THR A 167 0.26 2.53 -15.60
C THR A 167 -0.53 1.50 -14.79
N VAL A 168 -1.83 1.45 -15.02
CA VAL A 168 -2.73 0.43 -14.45
C VAL A 168 -2.66 -0.87 -15.24
N LEU A 169 -3.00 -1.99 -14.59
CA LEU A 169 -2.98 -3.31 -15.21
C LEU A 169 -4.26 -3.60 -16.01
N ASP A 170 -5.41 -3.19 -15.50
CA ASP A 170 -6.72 -3.20 -16.17
C ASP A 170 -7.24 -1.75 -16.26
N ASP A 171 -7.59 -1.32 -17.48
CA ASP A 171 -7.99 0.05 -17.82
C ASP A 171 -9.52 0.27 -17.76
N ALA A 172 -10.28 -0.72 -17.30
CA ALA A 172 -11.74 -0.73 -17.25
C ALA A 172 -12.36 -0.97 -15.86
N LEU A 173 -11.57 -1.07 -14.77
CA LEU A 173 -12.07 -1.37 -13.41
C LEU A 173 -12.91 -0.26 -12.76
N TYR A 174 -12.87 0.98 -13.25
CA TYR A 174 -13.37 2.18 -12.56
C TYR A 174 -14.90 2.40 -12.71
N TRP A 175 -15.65 1.29 -12.70
CA TRP A 175 -17.12 1.17 -12.58
C TRP A 175 -17.93 1.78 -13.76
N PRO A 176 -19.28 1.70 -13.75
CA PRO A 176 -20.09 2.15 -14.88
C PRO A 176 -19.83 3.58 -15.34
N ASN A 177 -19.93 3.77 -16.65
CA ASN A 177 -19.91 5.09 -17.31
C ASN A 177 -18.65 5.93 -16.98
N ASP A 178 -17.50 5.30 -16.71
CA ASP A 178 -16.21 5.99 -16.58
C ASP A 178 -15.84 6.73 -17.89
N PRO A 179 -15.72 8.07 -17.90
CA PRO A 179 -15.37 8.83 -19.10
C PRO A 179 -13.94 8.55 -19.58
N ARG A 180 -13.02 8.14 -18.68
CA ARG A 180 -11.63 7.80 -19.02
C ARG A 180 -11.41 6.28 -19.16
N ARG A 181 -12.48 5.52 -19.42
CA ARG A 181 -12.40 4.05 -19.62
C ARG A 181 -11.47 3.70 -20.78
N GLY A 182 -10.46 2.88 -20.52
CA GLY A 182 -9.46 2.46 -21.52
C GLY A 182 -8.18 3.31 -21.55
N GLU A 183 -8.16 4.44 -20.84
CA GLU A 183 -6.95 5.23 -20.58
C GLU A 183 -6.07 4.58 -19.50
N ASP A 184 -4.77 4.86 -19.54
CA ASP A 184 -3.75 4.00 -18.92
C ASP A 184 -3.36 4.38 -17.47
N SER A 185 -3.90 5.46 -16.89
CA SER A 185 -3.59 5.89 -15.50
C SER A 185 -4.84 6.24 -14.67
N VAL A 186 -4.70 6.25 -13.35
CA VAL A 186 -5.67 6.84 -12.39
C VAL A 186 -5.33 8.30 -12.07
N LEU A 187 -4.04 8.63 -12.06
CA LEU A 187 -3.50 9.89 -11.54
C LEU A 187 -3.49 11.01 -12.58
N PHE A 188 -3.00 10.70 -13.78
CA PHE A 188 -2.74 11.70 -14.82
C PHE A 188 -3.76 11.57 -15.94
N GLU A 189 -4.29 12.70 -16.38
CA GLU A 189 -5.17 12.72 -17.54
C GLU A 189 -4.38 12.46 -18.84
N THR A 190 -4.94 11.63 -19.73
CA THR A 190 -4.29 11.20 -20.97
C THR A 190 -5.21 11.23 -22.19
N GLY A 191 -6.47 11.61 -22.03
CA GLY A 191 -7.39 12.09 -23.07
C GLY A 191 -7.01 13.47 -23.62
N GLU A 192 -7.61 13.84 -24.75
CA GLU A 192 -7.45 15.13 -25.42
C GLU A 192 -8.83 15.67 -25.75
N GLU A 193 -9.11 16.88 -25.30
CA GLU A 193 -10.35 17.60 -25.45
C GLU A 193 -10.10 18.92 -26.19
N GLY A 194 -11.03 19.34 -27.03
CA GLY A 194 -10.90 20.62 -27.74
C GLY A 194 -9.59 20.80 -28.52
N ALA A 195 -9.07 19.73 -29.15
CA ALA A 195 -7.74 19.69 -29.75
C ALA A 195 -7.34 20.96 -30.54
N GLY A 196 -6.37 21.70 -30.00
CA GLY A 196 -5.84 22.94 -30.59
C GLY A 196 -6.44 24.26 -30.05
N LEU A 197 -7.46 24.21 -29.19
CA LEU A 197 -7.97 25.35 -28.43
C LEU A 197 -6.96 25.87 -27.39
N LEU A 198 -7.28 26.98 -26.74
CA LEU A 198 -6.56 27.56 -25.61
C LEU A 198 -7.36 27.35 -24.31
N PRO A 199 -6.72 27.22 -23.12
CA PRO A 199 -7.36 27.17 -21.79
C PRO A 199 -8.26 28.35 -21.35
N GLY A 200 -8.67 29.23 -22.28
CA GLY A 200 -9.72 30.24 -22.08
C GLY A 200 -10.87 30.12 -23.09
N GLN A 201 -10.88 29.08 -23.93
CA GLN A 201 -11.91 28.78 -24.93
C GLN A 201 -12.79 27.60 -24.47
N TYR A 202 -13.05 27.54 -23.16
CA TYR A 202 -13.90 26.50 -22.57
C TYR A 202 -15.30 26.50 -23.21
N ALA A 203 -15.76 25.32 -23.60
CA ALA A 203 -17.08 25.07 -24.15
C ALA A 203 -17.55 23.72 -23.56
N PRO A 204 -18.63 23.67 -22.75
CA PRO A 204 -19.04 22.44 -22.08
C PRO A 204 -19.13 21.26 -23.02
N GLU A 205 -19.63 21.45 -24.24
CA GLU A 205 -19.79 20.40 -25.26
C GLU A 205 -18.50 19.63 -25.63
N LEU A 206 -17.32 20.16 -25.28
CA LEU A 206 -16.00 19.55 -25.50
C LEU A 206 -15.36 18.96 -24.24
N ASP A 207 -15.86 19.33 -23.06
CA ASP A 207 -15.55 18.75 -21.75
C ASP A 207 -16.25 17.38 -21.65
N THR A 208 -15.49 16.30 -21.39
CA THR A 208 -15.97 14.92 -21.51
C THR A 208 -15.85 14.05 -20.26
N ASP A 209 -15.14 14.46 -19.21
CA ASP A 209 -15.28 13.87 -17.87
C ASP A 209 -16.02 14.76 -16.85
N PHE A 210 -16.43 15.95 -17.29
CA PHE A 210 -17.27 16.88 -16.56
C PHE A 210 -16.57 17.52 -15.35
N ASP A 211 -15.29 17.85 -15.47
CA ASP A 211 -14.52 18.54 -14.43
C ASP A 211 -14.54 20.07 -14.48
N GLY A 212 -14.75 20.66 -15.66
CA GLY A 212 -14.74 22.11 -15.89
C GLY A 212 -13.50 22.67 -16.59
N VAL A 213 -12.54 21.84 -16.96
CA VAL A 213 -11.34 22.13 -17.76
C VAL A 213 -11.61 21.76 -19.24
N ILE A 214 -10.66 22.03 -20.14
CA ILE A 214 -10.57 21.38 -21.46
C ILE A 214 -9.21 20.73 -21.50
N ASP A 215 -9.18 19.40 -21.37
CA ASP A 215 -7.94 18.67 -21.15
C ASP A 215 -7.03 18.56 -22.37
N HIS A 216 -5.74 18.71 -22.14
CA HIS A 216 -4.69 18.30 -23.07
C HIS A 216 -3.81 17.26 -22.35
N PRO A 217 -3.51 16.09 -22.94
CA PRO A 217 -2.90 14.96 -22.24
C PRO A 217 -1.65 15.34 -21.42
N ASN A 218 -1.50 14.81 -20.21
CA ASN A 218 -0.28 14.97 -19.42
C ASN A 218 0.85 14.07 -19.94
N THR A 219 1.20 14.26 -21.21
CA THR A 219 2.22 13.53 -21.95
C THR A 219 3.23 14.49 -22.56
N TRP A 220 4.44 14.01 -22.82
CA TRP A 220 5.49 14.76 -23.53
C TRP A 220 6.19 13.86 -24.55
N PRO A 221 6.31 14.27 -25.83
CA PRO A 221 6.91 13.44 -26.86
C PRO A 221 8.36 13.07 -26.54
N ARG A 222 8.64 11.77 -26.40
CA ARG A 222 10.01 11.27 -26.14
C ARG A 222 10.74 10.99 -27.44
N ALA A 223 11.95 11.53 -27.56
CA ALA A 223 12.83 11.26 -28.69
C ALA A 223 13.07 9.75 -28.84
N GLY A 224 12.69 9.19 -29.99
CA GLY A 224 12.76 7.75 -30.28
C GLY A 224 11.44 6.97 -30.18
N ALA A 225 10.36 7.54 -29.62
CA ALA A 225 9.07 6.85 -29.43
C ALA A 225 8.31 6.52 -30.74
N GLY A 226 8.77 7.01 -31.89
CA GLY A 226 8.06 6.94 -33.18
C GLY A 226 7.86 5.55 -33.80
N GLY A 227 8.44 4.49 -33.22
CA GLY A 227 8.23 3.10 -33.65
C GLY A 227 7.15 2.32 -32.87
N ALA A 228 6.60 2.90 -31.78
CA ALA A 228 5.62 2.23 -30.94
C ALA A 228 4.18 2.33 -31.50
N SER A 229 3.30 1.40 -31.11
CA SER A 229 1.86 1.54 -31.37
C SER A 229 1.28 2.73 -30.58
N ALA A 230 0.19 3.34 -31.05
CA ALA A 230 -0.34 4.56 -30.44
C ALA A 230 -0.65 4.44 -28.93
N LYS A 231 -1.16 3.27 -28.47
CA LYS A 231 -1.41 3.01 -27.04
C LYS A 231 -0.11 2.85 -26.24
N VAL A 232 0.82 2.04 -26.76
CA VAL A 232 2.15 1.88 -26.13
C VAL A 232 2.91 3.21 -26.09
N ARG A 233 2.71 4.08 -27.09
CA ARG A 233 3.27 5.43 -27.13
C ARG A 233 2.65 6.33 -26.06
N LYS A 234 1.31 6.45 -25.99
CA LYS A 234 0.58 7.17 -24.92
C LYS A 234 1.15 6.82 -23.54
N ALA A 235 1.16 5.53 -23.19
CA ALA A 235 1.63 5.04 -21.89
C ALA A 235 3.12 5.33 -21.61
N SER A 236 3.96 5.44 -22.65
CA SER A 236 5.40 5.73 -22.50
C SER A 236 5.73 7.22 -22.44
N GLU A 237 4.81 8.07 -22.91
CA GLU A 237 4.96 9.53 -22.99
C GLU A 237 4.36 10.27 -21.77
N VAL A 238 3.64 9.59 -20.86
CA VAL A 238 3.07 10.19 -19.64
C VAL A 238 4.16 10.83 -18.77
N LEU A 239 3.93 12.08 -18.38
CA LEU A 239 4.77 12.82 -17.44
C LEU A 239 4.46 12.36 -16.01
N THR A 240 5.41 11.70 -15.36
CA THR A 240 5.31 11.28 -13.94
C THR A 240 5.88 12.30 -12.95
N TRP A 241 6.57 13.31 -13.46
CA TRP A 241 7.38 14.28 -12.73
C TRP A 241 6.96 15.74 -13.01
N TYR A 242 6.02 15.95 -13.94
CA TYR A 242 5.40 17.23 -14.20
C TYR A 242 3.92 17.01 -14.52
N GLU A 243 3.13 18.02 -14.23
CA GLU A 243 1.69 18.02 -14.35
C GLU A 243 1.29 19.29 -15.12
N ARG A 244 0.84 19.12 -16.37
CA ARG A 244 0.58 20.21 -17.35
C ARG A 244 -0.65 21.05 -17.06
N GLU A 245 -1.62 20.53 -16.32
CA GLU A 245 -2.90 21.18 -16.05
C GLU A 245 -2.73 22.29 -14.99
N THR A 246 -2.07 21.97 -13.88
CA THR A 246 -1.74 22.90 -12.78
C THR A 246 -0.32 23.49 -12.84
N ASP A 247 0.46 23.16 -13.87
CA ASP A 247 1.89 23.49 -14.00
C ASP A 247 2.71 23.08 -12.76
N THR A 248 2.46 21.87 -12.25
CA THR A 248 3.09 21.34 -11.03
C THR A 248 4.29 20.44 -11.34
N LEU A 249 5.47 20.79 -10.83
CA LEU A 249 6.63 19.90 -10.74
C LEU A 249 6.43 18.90 -9.58
N LEU A 250 6.73 17.62 -9.84
CA LEU A 250 6.60 16.51 -8.89
C LEU A 250 7.95 15.81 -8.74
N LEU A 251 8.51 15.81 -7.52
CA LEU A 251 9.75 15.12 -7.16
C LEU A 251 9.45 13.99 -6.19
N ARG A 252 10.05 12.81 -6.37
CA ARG A 252 9.82 11.64 -5.50
C ARG A 252 11.14 11.12 -4.93
N PRO A 253 11.33 10.94 -3.61
CA PRO A 253 12.57 10.35 -3.09
C PRO A 253 12.84 8.96 -3.69
N VAL A 254 14.08 8.68 -4.13
CA VAL A 254 14.46 7.35 -4.67
C VAL A 254 14.57 6.30 -3.55
N VAL A 255 14.92 6.77 -2.35
CA VAL A 255 15.02 6.04 -1.09
C VAL A 255 14.42 6.92 0.03
N PRO A 256 13.91 6.35 1.13
CA PRO A 256 13.26 7.13 2.19
C PRO A 256 14.23 8.10 2.86
N LEU A 257 13.77 9.32 3.10
CA LEU A 257 14.48 10.32 3.90
C LEU A 257 14.70 9.84 5.35
N GLU A 258 15.54 10.53 6.10
CA GLU A 258 15.70 10.30 7.54
C GLU A 258 14.46 10.80 8.31
N GLU A 259 14.08 10.12 9.39
CA GLU A 259 12.96 10.52 10.24
C GLU A 259 13.36 11.65 11.22
N LYS A 260 12.39 12.49 11.61
CA LYS A 260 12.59 13.67 12.49
C LYS A 260 13.69 14.63 12.01
N ARG A 261 13.82 14.82 10.70
CA ARG A 261 14.92 15.53 10.04
C ARG A 261 14.42 16.71 9.23
N GLU A 262 15.10 17.85 9.34
CA GLU A 262 14.79 19.06 8.58
C GLU A 262 15.54 19.06 7.23
N TYR A 263 14.77 19.22 6.16
CA TYR A 263 15.23 19.34 4.78
C TYR A 263 14.87 20.71 4.21
N ALA A 264 15.61 21.18 3.21
CA ALA A 264 15.20 22.28 2.34
C ALA A 264 15.04 21.80 0.90
N VAL A 265 13.91 22.13 0.28
CA VAL A 265 13.77 22.01 -1.17
C VAL A 265 14.28 23.31 -1.79
N VAL A 266 15.05 23.19 -2.86
CA VAL A 266 15.78 24.28 -3.52
C VAL A 266 15.44 24.25 -5.00
N LEU A 267 14.98 25.37 -5.53
CA LEU A 267 14.85 25.62 -6.96
C LEU A 267 15.98 26.58 -7.37
N THR A 268 16.70 26.25 -8.43
CA THR A 268 17.86 27.03 -8.88
C THR A 268 17.53 27.94 -10.07
N ASP A 269 18.42 28.88 -10.38
CA ASP A 269 18.36 29.66 -11.62
C ASP A 269 18.68 28.85 -12.90
N ARG A 270 18.95 27.54 -12.79
CA ARG A 270 18.93 26.59 -13.91
C ARG A 270 17.50 26.17 -14.28
N LEU A 271 16.55 26.19 -13.34
CA LEU A 271 15.13 25.91 -13.60
C LEU A 271 14.50 27.13 -14.30
N ARG A 272 14.04 26.94 -15.54
CA ARG A 272 13.69 28.02 -16.48
C ARG A 272 12.43 27.72 -17.28
N ASP A 273 11.86 28.75 -17.89
CA ASP A 273 10.92 28.62 -19.00
C ASP A 273 11.62 28.47 -20.36
N ARG A 274 10.82 28.25 -21.41
CA ARG A 274 11.28 28.15 -22.81
C ARG A 274 11.80 29.46 -23.43
N ALA A 275 11.71 30.59 -22.72
CA ALA A 275 12.40 31.83 -23.07
C ALA A 275 13.77 31.96 -22.36
N GLY A 276 14.15 30.98 -21.54
CA GLY A 276 15.38 30.96 -20.75
C GLY A 276 15.32 31.81 -19.48
N ARG A 277 14.14 32.33 -19.09
CA ARG A 277 13.94 33.10 -17.85
C ARG A 277 13.89 32.14 -16.66
N PRO A 278 14.65 32.38 -15.57
CA PRO A 278 14.62 31.52 -14.39
C PRO A 278 13.28 31.63 -13.65
N VAL A 279 12.93 30.58 -12.90
CA VAL A 279 11.83 30.63 -11.94
C VAL A 279 12.07 31.69 -10.86
N ARG A 280 11.00 32.14 -10.20
CA ARG A 280 11.04 33.23 -9.23
C ARG A 280 10.27 32.91 -7.95
N SER A 281 10.73 33.51 -6.85
CA SER A 281 9.98 33.55 -5.60
C SER A 281 8.89 34.63 -5.64
N PRO A 282 7.70 34.38 -5.04
CA PRO A 282 6.66 35.39 -4.82
C PRO A 282 6.97 36.38 -3.67
N PHE A 283 8.13 36.26 -3.02
CA PHE A 283 8.55 37.15 -1.92
C PHE A 283 9.73 38.05 -2.32
N ALA A 284 10.03 39.06 -1.48
CA ALA A 284 11.18 39.95 -1.67
C ALA A 284 12.55 39.27 -1.42
N GLN A 285 12.55 38.11 -0.76
CA GLN A 285 13.70 37.22 -0.59
C GLN A 285 13.36 35.86 -1.20
N VAL A 286 14.37 35.04 -1.52
CA VAL A 286 14.18 33.75 -2.22
C VAL A 286 13.54 32.64 -1.34
N HIS A 287 12.79 33.01 -0.30
CA HIS A 287 12.15 32.13 0.67
C HIS A 287 11.07 32.90 1.45
N HIS A 288 10.18 32.18 2.15
CA HIS A 288 9.25 32.82 3.09
C HIS A 288 9.97 33.23 4.38
N VAL A 289 9.72 34.44 4.88
CA VAL A 289 10.47 35.06 6.01
C VAL A 289 10.55 34.20 7.27
N ALA A 290 9.51 33.41 7.57
CA ALA A 290 9.50 32.51 8.73
C ALA A 290 10.45 31.29 8.62
N GLN A 291 11.09 31.07 7.47
CA GLN A 291 12.08 30.00 7.22
C GLN A 291 13.52 30.52 7.14
N ALA A 292 13.78 31.79 7.48
CA ALA A 292 15.11 32.41 7.39
C ALA A 292 16.24 31.62 8.07
N ASP A 293 15.99 30.99 9.23
CA ASP A 293 17.02 30.18 9.90
C ASP A 293 17.35 28.87 9.18
N ALA A 294 16.37 28.24 8.52
CA ALA A 294 16.61 27.10 7.64
C ALA A 294 17.40 27.54 6.39
N MET A 295 17.13 28.74 5.86
CA MET A 295 17.87 29.29 4.72
C MET A 295 19.29 29.76 5.08
N ARG A 296 19.55 30.18 6.33
CA ARG A 296 20.92 30.33 6.86
C ARG A 296 21.67 28.99 6.90
N ARG A 297 21.01 27.90 7.29
CA ARG A 297 21.60 26.54 7.25
C ARG A 297 21.90 26.10 5.80
N LEU A 298 20.95 26.30 4.88
CA LEU A 298 21.12 26.03 3.45
C LEU A 298 22.27 26.84 2.84
N GLY A 299 22.30 28.15 3.08
CA GLY A 299 23.36 29.03 2.59
C GLY A 299 24.75 28.58 3.05
N LYS A 300 24.89 28.17 4.31
CA LYS A 300 26.14 27.58 4.83
C LYS A 300 26.48 26.25 4.13
N ALA A 301 25.50 25.40 3.83
CA ALA A 301 25.72 24.12 3.14
C ALA A 301 26.18 24.31 1.68
N LEU A 302 25.60 25.29 0.97
CA LEU A 302 25.95 25.61 -0.42
C LEU A 302 27.20 26.50 -0.54
N SER A 303 27.63 27.17 0.53
CA SER A 303 28.92 27.90 0.60
C SER A 303 30.14 26.96 0.74
N ASP A 304 29.95 25.64 0.76
CA ASP A 304 31.01 24.65 0.89
C ASP A 304 31.53 24.18 -0.49
N PRO A 305 32.73 24.62 -0.94
CA PRO A 305 33.26 24.24 -2.24
C PRO A 305 33.70 22.77 -2.30
N SER A 306 33.84 22.06 -1.18
CA SER A 306 34.13 20.61 -1.24
C SER A 306 32.96 19.81 -1.79
N LYS A 307 31.75 20.38 -1.80
CA LYS A 307 30.53 19.76 -2.31
C LYS A 307 30.31 19.97 -3.82
N ARG A 308 31.35 20.38 -4.56
CA ARG A 308 31.34 20.51 -6.03
C ARG A 308 30.92 19.24 -6.77
N ALA A 309 31.15 18.06 -6.19
CA ALA A 309 30.67 16.79 -6.75
C ALA A 309 29.14 16.61 -6.68
N TYR A 310 28.45 17.36 -5.81
CA TYR A 310 27.01 17.25 -5.55
C TYR A 310 26.19 18.41 -6.12
N TYR A 311 26.78 19.61 -6.22
CA TYR A 311 26.09 20.83 -6.67
C TYR A 311 26.76 21.52 -7.89
N GLY A 312 27.83 20.94 -8.44
CA GLY A 312 28.54 21.50 -9.59
C GLY A 312 29.10 22.89 -9.32
N ASP A 313 28.80 23.84 -10.20
CA ASP A 313 29.21 25.24 -10.09
C ASP A 313 28.52 26.03 -8.96
N ILE A 314 27.42 25.54 -8.40
CA ILE A 314 26.75 26.15 -7.24
C ILE A 314 27.57 25.97 -5.95
N ALA A 315 28.42 24.95 -5.86
CA ALA A 315 29.21 24.68 -4.66
C ALA A 315 30.26 25.79 -4.41
N GLY A 316 30.12 26.47 -3.27
CA GLY A 316 30.94 27.61 -2.86
C GLY A 316 30.25 28.98 -3.02
N THR A 317 29.09 29.06 -3.67
CA THR A 317 28.39 30.34 -3.94
C THR A 317 27.32 30.69 -2.90
N GLY A 318 27.00 29.75 -1.98
CA GLY A 318 25.96 29.96 -0.99
C GLY A 318 24.58 30.02 -1.63
N LEU A 319 23.88 31.15 -1.50
CA LEU A 319 22.53 31.31 -2.06
C LEU A 319 22.51 31.92 -3.47
N GLU A 320 23.66 32.23 -4.08
CA GLU A 320 23.75 33.00 -5.35
C GLU A 320 23.02 32.35 -6.54
N HIS A 321 22.80 31.04 -6.54
CA HIS A 321 22.00 30.34 -7.56
C HIS A 321 20.63 29.86 -7.09
N VAL A 322 20.25 30.08 -5.83
CA VAL A 322 18.94 29.70 -5.28
C VAL A 322 17.87 30.72 -5.73
N ALA A 323 16.96 30.30 -6.62
CA ALA A 323 15.87 31.12 -7.13
C ALA A 323 14.66 31.12 -6.17
N PHE A 324 14.37 29.98 -5.56
CA PHE A 324 13.44 29.85 -4.43
C PHE A 324 13.80 28.64 -3.56
N ALA A 325 13.57 28.71 -2.25
CA ALA A 325 13.71 27.57 -1.35
C ALA A 325 12.74 27.64 -0.15
N TRP A 326 12.36 26.47 0.36
CA TRP A 326 11.52 26.30 1.55
C TRP A 326 11.98 25.08 2.37
N SER A 327 11.60 25.00 3.65
CA SER A 327 11.92 23.86 4.51
C SER A 327 10.73 22.94 4.77
N PHE A 328 11.02 21.67 5.05
CA PHE A 328 10.09 20.74 5.68
C PHE A 328 10.81 19.82 6.67
N THR A 329 10.14 19.42 7.75
CA THR A 329 10.65 18.41 8.69
C THR A 329 9.85 17.11 8.61
N THR A 330 10.55 15.99 8.45
CA THR A 330 9.95 14.65 8.46
C THR A 330 9.47 14.29 9.87
N GLY A 331 8.39 13.50 9.97
CA GLY A 331 7.92 12.94 11.23
C GLY A 331 8.76 11.74 11.69
N PRO A 332 8.54 11.24 12.92
CA PRO A 332 8.91 9.88 13.30
C PRO A 332 8.03 8.89 12.53
N GLN A 333 8.63 7.83 11.99
CA GLN A 333 7.96 6.77 11.24
C GLN A 333 8.17 5.40 11.88
N THR A 334 9.38 5.10 12.37
CA THR A 334 9.73 3.78 12.91
C THR A 334 9.71 3.72 14.44
N GLU A 335 10.00 4.85 15.10
CA GLU A 335 10.16 4.93 16.56
C GLU A 335 8.94 4.46 17.36
N ASP A 336 7.73 4.58 16.82
CA ASP A 336 6.50 4.18 17.49
C ASP A 336 6.46 2.68 17.76
N LEU A 337 6.85 1.86 16.76
CA LEU A 337 6.91 0.40 16.92
C LEU A 337 8.09 -0.01 17.80
N PHE A 338 9.22 0.70 17.76
CA PHE A 338 10.31 0.50 18.72
C PHE A 338 9.86 0.79 20.16
N ALA A 339 9.12 1.87 20.40
CA ALA A 339 8.61 2.22 21.73
C ALA A 339 7.56 1.24 22.27
N LEU A 340 6.72 0.67 21.38
CA LEU A 340 5.75 -0.37 21.74
C LEU A 340 6.42 -1.72 22.02
N ARG A 341 7.38 -2.14 21.18
CA ARG A 341 8.25 -3.30 21.42
C ARG A 341 8.93 -3.20 22.78
N ASP A 342 9.59 -2.08 23.04
CA ASP A 342 10.29 -1.82 24.30
C ASP A 342 9.32 -1.85 25.49
N GLY A 343 8.09 -1.33 25.31
CA GLY A 343 7.00 -1.42 26.28
C GLY A 343 6.59 -2.85 26.63
N LEU A 344 6.42 -3.72 25.63
CA LEU A 344 6.17 -5.14 25.83
C LEU A 344 7.32 -5.84 26.59
N HIS A 345 8.56 -5.34 26.46
CA HIS A 345 9.73 -5.82 27.20
C HIS A 345 9.99 -5.06 28.54
N GLY A 346 9.04 -4.26 29.01
CA GLY A 346 9.09 -3.61 30.32
C GLY A 346 10.01 -2.37 30.36
N LYS A 347 10.19 -1.71 29.22
CA LYS A 347 11.07 -0.55 29.02
C LYS A 347 10.30 0.65 28.45
N GLY A 348 10.93 1.82 28.50
CA GLY A 348 10.38 3.04 27.91
C GLY A 348 9.04 3.51 28.52
N PRO A 349 8.33 4.44 27.85
CA PRO A 349 7.07 4.99 28.34
C PRO A 349 5.93 3.96 28.45
N PHE A 350 6.00 2.88 27.65
CA PHE A 350 4.99 1.83 27.58
C PHE A 350 5.31 0.60 28.45
N ALA A 351 6.28 0.68 29.37
CA ALA A 351 6.74 -0.46 30.19
C ALA A 351 5.62 -1.30 30.87
N ARG A 352 4.49 -0.66 31.20
CA ARG A 352 3.30 -1.35 31.75
C ARG A 352 2.72 -2.44 30.84
N LEU A 353 3.01 -2.42 29.53
CA LEU A 353 2.51 -3.42 28.60
C LEU A 353 3.06 -4.82 28.90
N ALA A 354 4.27 -4.93 29.47
CA ALA A 354 4.83 -6.21 29.89
C ALA A 354 3.97 -6.91 30.95
N ASP A 355 3.52 -6.17 31.97
CA ASP A 355 2.66 -6.67 33.05
C ASP A 355 1.20 -6.85 32.61
N GLN A 356 0.72 -5.98 31.71
CA GLN A 356 -0.65 -6.04 31.19
C GLN A 356 -0.84 -7.17 30.17
N PHE A 357 0.19 -7.52 29.40
CA PHE A 357 0.14 -8.52 28.34
C PHE A 357 1.18 -9.63 28.58
N PRO A 358 0.98 -10.44 29.65
CA PRO A 358 1.85 -11.56 29.95
C PRO A 358 1.75 -12.64 28.86
N VAL A 359 2.84 -13.38 28.68
CA VAL A 359 2.99 -14.47 27.70
C VAL A 359 2.24 -15.74 28.14
N LYS A 360 0.92 -15.63 28.27
CA LYS A 360 0.02 -16.75 28.54
C LYS A 360 -0.64 -17.21 27.25
N VAL A 361 -0.79 -18.53 27.12
CA VAL A 361 -1.39 -19.21 25.99
C VAL A 361 -2.48 -20.12 26.50
N SER A 362 -3.60 -20.18 25.78
CA SER A 362 -4.59 -21.24 25.91
C SER A 362 -4.74 -22.00 24.60
N THR A 363 -4.94 -23.31 24.70
CA THR A 363 -5.10 -24.21 23.55
C THR A 363 -6.55 -24.56 23.30
N PHE A 364 -6.92 -24.75 22.02
CA PHE A 364 -8.23 -25.29 21.67
C PHE A 364 -8.18 -26.81 21.73
N ARG A 365 -9.09 -27.41 22.50
CA ARG A 365 -9.21 -28.86 22.60
C ARG A 365 -9.44 -29.47 21.21
N ALA A 366 -8.61 -30.44 20.86
CA ALA A 366 -8.71 -31.25 19.65
C ALA A 366 -9.59 -32.48 19.85
N ALA A 367 -9.34 -33.27 20.91
CA ALA A 367 -9.80 -34.66 20.99
C ALA A 367 -11.22 -34.82 21.57
N GLY A 368 -12.13 -35.47 20.83
CA GLY A 368 -13.50 -35.77 21.25
C GLY A 368 -14.45 -36.16 20.12
N LEU A 369 -15.70 -36.53 20.48
CA LEU A 369 -16.75 -37.04 19.56
C LEU A 369 -17.90 -36.05 19.28
N ALA A 370 -17.88 -34.89 19.92
CA ALA A 370 -18.84 -33.80 19.79
C ALA A 370 -18.10 -32.45 19.81
N ARG A 371 -18.64 -31.43 19.13
CA ARG A 371 -18.06 -30.08 19.05
C ARG A 371 -18.07 -29.37 20.41
N GLU A 372 -19.15 -29.56 21.17
CA GLU A 372 -19.31 -29.13 22.56
C GLU A 372 -19.25 -30.37 23.47
N PRO A 373 -18.14 -30.59 24.23
CA PRO A 373 -18.02 -31.73 25.13
C PRO A 373 -18.96 -31.63 26.32
N THR A 374 -19.61 -32.75 26.65
CA THR A 374 -20.41 -32.95 27.86
C THR A 374 -19.84 -34.13 28.65
N PRO A 375 -20.16 -34.31 29.94
CA PRO A 375 -19.69 -35.46 30.71
C PRO A 375 -19.99 -36.82 30.03
N GLU A 376 -21.14 -36.92 29.37
CA GLU A 376 -21.61 -38.11 28.64
C GLU A 376 -20.82 -38.33 27.34
N THR A 377 -20.56 -37.27 26.56
CA THR A 377 -19.79 -37.42 25.31
C THR A 377 -18.31 -37.69 25.57
N ASP A 378 -17.77 -37.20 26.69
CA ASP A 378 -16.43 -37.53 27.18
C ASP A 378 -16.34 -38.94 27.78
N GLU A 379 -17.38 -39.43 28.46
CA GLU A 379 -17.44 -40.83 28.90
C GLU A 379 -17.57 -41.80 27.70
N LEU A 380 -18.31 -41.41 26.66
CA LEU A 380 -18.36 -42.13 25.40
C LEU A 380 -16.98 -42.14 24.71
N ALA A 381 -16.32 -40.98 24.59
CA ALA A 381 -14.99 -40.87 23.99
C ALA A 381 -13.97 -41.76 24.72
N ARG A 382 -13.94 -41.74 26.07
CA ARG A 382 -13.08 -42.63 26.88
C ARG A 382 -13.35 -44.13 26.67
N ARG A 383 -14.51 -44.51 26.13
CA ARG A 383 -14.87 -45.91 25.80
C ARG A 383 -14.68 -46.26 24.33
N THR A 384 -14.48 -45.28 23.44
CA THR A 384 -14.32 -45.50 22.00
C THR A 384 -12.86 -45.76 21.63
N PRO A 385 -12.49 -46.94 21.06
CA PRO A 385 -11.10 -47.29 20.81
C PRO A 385 -10.32 -46.30 19.93
N ALA A 386 -10.97 -45.66 18.95
CA ALA A 386 -10.35 -44.64 18.10
C ALA A 386 -9.88 -43.39 18.87
N CYS A 387 -10.52 -43.08 20.01
CA CYS A 387 -10.16 -41.95 20.85
C CYS A 387 -8.95 -42.24 21.78
N ALA A 388 -8.52 -43.49 21.92
CA ALA A 388 -7.53 -43.90 22.92
C ALA A 388 -6.10 -43.35 22.69
N ALA A 389 -5.82 -42.80 21.50
CA ALA A 389 -4.60 -42.03 21.23
C ALA A 389 -4.85 -40.50 21.26
N PRO A 390 -5.86 -39.93 20.57
CA PRO A 390 -6.17 -38.50 20.68
C PRO A 390 -6.37 -38.00 22.13
N LEU A 391 -7.04 -38.78 22.99
CA LEU A 391 -7.29 -38.40 24.39
C LEU A 391 -6.04 -38.37 25.29
N LYS A 392 -4.85 -38.76 24.79
CA LYS A 392 -3.57 -38.60 25.50
C LYS A 392 -2.81 -37.32 25.16
N HIS A 393 -3.25 -36.63 24.11
CA HIS A 393 -2.66 -35.36 23.68
C HIS A 393 -3.83 -34.46 23.27
N PRO A 394 -4.75 -34.13 24.21
CA PRO A 394 -6.10 -33.62 23.90
C PRO A 394 -6.15 -32.32 23.10
N ASN A 395 -5.03 -31.63 22.90
CA ASN A 395 -4.93 -30.30 22.28
C ASN A 395 -4.13 -30.29 20.95
N ILE A 396 -3.68 -31.45 20.46
CA ILE A 396 -2.96 -31.57 19.18
C ILE A 396 -3.73 -32.43 18.17
N VAL A 397 -3.50 -32.18 16.88
CA VAL A 397 -4.00 -33.03 15.78
C VAL A 397 -2.84 -33.57 14.98
N LYS A 398 -2.54 -34.87 15.15
CA LYS A 398 -1.59 -35.60 14.30
C LYS A 398 -2.11 -35.63 12.86
N LEU A 399 -1.26 -35.33 11.88
CA LEU A 399 -1.70 -35.08 10.51
C LEU A 399 -1.80 -36.35 9.65
N ASP A 400 -0.95 -37.35 9.87
CA ASP A 400 -0.96 -38.61 9.08
C ASP A 400 -2.33 -39.32 9.00
N PRO A 401 -3.14 -39.43 10.08
CA PRO A 401 -4.49 -39.99 10.02
C PRO A 401 -5.49 -39.15 9.22
N LEU A 402 -5.24 -37.86 9.06
CA LEU A 402 -6.08 -36.93 8.31
C LEU A 402 -5.77 -36.90 6.81
N LEU A 403 -4.51 -37.14 6.40
CA LEU A 403 -4.09 -37.04 4.99
C LEU A 403 -5.02 -37.76 3.97
N PRO A 404 -5.63 -38.93 4.24
CA PRO A 404 -6.59 -39.56 3.32
C PRO A 404 -7.91 -38.79 3.12
N GLU A 405 -8.23 -37.87 4.03
CA GLU A 405 -9.43 -37.03 4.02
C GLU A 405 -9.10 -35.56 3.66
N VAL A 406 -7.82 -35.16 3.73
CA VAL A 406 -7.35 -33.80 3.45
C VAL A 406 -7.68 -33.33 2.03
N ASP A 407 -7.75 -34.21 1.02
CA ASP A 407 -8.21 -33.83 -0.33
C ASP A 407 -9.58 -33.10 -0.31
N LYS A 408 -10.51 -33.55 0.53
CA LYS A 408 -11.86 -32.97 0.66
C LYS A 408 -11.81 -31.61 1.36
N PHE A 409 -10.87 -31.46 2.30
CA PHE A 409 -10.62 -30.20 3.01
C PHE A 409 -9.95 -29.17 2.08
N LEU A 410 -8.94 -29.59 1.32
CA LEU A 410 -8.24 -28.73 0.35
C LEU A 410 -9.18 -28.22 -0.76
N ASP A 411 -10.10 -29.05 -1.26
CA ASP A 411 -11.19 -28.61 -2.15
C ASP A 411 -12.12 -27.62 -1.41
N SER A 412 -12.70 -28.03 -0.28
CA SER A 412 -13.78 -27.29 0.40
C SER A 412 -13.36 -26.01 1.14
N PHE A 413 -12.06 -25.74 1.31
CA PHE A 413 -11.55 -24.54 1.99
C PHE A 413 -10.50 -23.75 1.18
N PHE A 414 -9.74 -24.39 0.29
CA PHE A 414 -8.72 -23.72 -0.54
C PHE A 414 -8.95 -23.87 -2.06
N GLY A 415 -9.97 -24.61 -2.49
CA GLY A 415 -10.26 -24.87 -3.91
C GLY A 415 -9.23 -25.74 -4.65
N LEU A 416 -8.24 -26.30 -3.95
CA LEU A 416 -7.11 -27.01 -4.55
C LEU A 416 -7.49 -28.43 -5.00
N LYS A 417 -7.02 -28.83 -6.19
CA LYS A 417 -7.42 -30.07 -6.87
C LYS A 417 -6.25 -30.70 -7.62
N GLY A 418 -6.42 -31.96 -8.01
CA GLY A 418 -5.51 -32.68 -8.92
C GLY A 418 -4.06 -32.68 -8.42
N SER A 419 -3.12 -32.39 -9.32
CA SER A 419 -1.68 -32.39 -9.04
C SER A 419 -1.24 -31.40 -7.95
N GLN A 420 -1.96 -30.30 -7.74
CA GLN A 420 -1.65 -29.32 -6.69
C GLN A 420 -2.06 -29.83 -5.30
N ALA A 421 -3.21 -30.53 -5.21
CA ALA A 421 -3.61 -31.21 -3.98
C ALA A 421 -2.66 -32.38 -3.67
N ASP A 422 -2.35 -33.21 -4.67
CA ASP A 422 -1.36 -34.31 -4.55
C ASP A 422 0.00 -33.79 -4.03
N ALA A 423 0.51 -32.70 -4.63
CA ALA A 423 1.78 -32.10 -4.22
C ALA A 423 1.73 -31.58 -2.78
N LEU A 424 0.67 -30.85 -2.41
CA LEU A 424 0.51 -30.30 -1.07
C LEU A 424 0.41 -31.41 -0.01
N VAL A 425 -0.42 -32.44 -0.23
CA VAL A 425 -0.55 -33.62 0.64
C VAL A 425 0.79 -34.34 0.82
N GLU A 426 1.61 -34.46 -0.23
CA GLU A 426 2.93 -35.04 -0.12
C GLU A 426 3.90 -34.18 0.71
N THR A 427 3.87 -32.84 0.58
CA THR A 427 4.67 -31.97 1.46
C THR A 427 4.26 -32.13 2.93
N LEU A 428 2.94 -32.18 3.19
CA LEU A 428 2.35 -32.22 4.52
C LEU A 428 2.68 -33.50 5.29
N ARG A 429 3.14 -34.58 4.63
CA ARG A 429 3.73 -35.75 5.30
C ARG A 429 4.92 -35.43 6.20
N SER A 430 5.53 -34.26 6.05
CA SER A 430 6.66 -33.80 6.87
C SER A 430 6.22 -33.17 8.20
N VAL A 431 4.94 -32.75 8.32
CA VAL A 431 4.34 -32.21 9.55
C VAL A 431 3.86 -33.38 10.41
N ASP A 432 4.17 -33.37 11.71
CA ASP A 432 3.72 -34.39 12.66
C ASP A 432 2.30 -34.05 13.15
N TYR A 433 2.13 -32.85 13.69
CA TYR A 433 0.85 -32.34 14.18
C TYR A 433 0.68 -30.84 13.99
N LEU A 434 -0.58 -30.44 14.12
CA LEU A 434 -1.03 -29.07 14.28
C LEU A 434 -1.41 -28.83 15.76
N VAL A 435 -1.30 -27.58 16.19
CA VAL A 435 -1.86 -27.05 17.44
C VAL A 435 -2.65 -25.78 17.11
N LEU A 436 -3.82 -25.62 17.72
CA LEU A 436 -4.58 -24.36 17.70
C LEU A 436 -4.58 -23.75 19.10
N GLY A 437 -4.43 -22.43 19.18
CA GLY A 437 -4.51 -21.74 20.45
C GLY A 437 -4.73 -20.25 20.32
N SER A 438 -4.62 -19.56 21.44
CA SER A 438 -4.75 -18.11 21.52
C SER A 438 -3.90 -17.50 22.62
N PHE A 439 -3.62 -16.19 22.51
CA PHE A 439 -2.95 -15.38 23.52
C PHE A 439 -3.46 -13.93 23.49
N GLU A 440 -3.18 -13.18 24.55
CA GLU A 440 -3.60 -11.79 24.73
C GLU A 440 -2.60 -10.78 24.13
N SER A 441 -3.07 -9.81 23.34
CA SER A 441 -2.27 -8.72 22.76
C SER A 441 -2.85 -7.33 23.07
N PRO A 442 -2.04 -6.25 23.17
CA PRO A 442 -2.56 -4.90 23.30
C PRO A 442 -3.21 -4.41 22.01
N TYR A 443 -4.52 -4.18 22.04
CA TYR A 443 -5.26 -3.58 20.94
C TYR A 443 -5.30 -2.04 21.06
N LEU A 444 -4.96 -1.36 19.97
CA LEU A 444 -4.61 0.07 19.95
C LEU A 444 -5.40 0.91 18.93
N ILE A 445 -6.12 0.27 18.01
CA ILE A 445 -6.87 0.94 16.92
C ILE A 445 -8.21 1.50 17.43
N GLY A 446 -8.98 0.70 18.16
CA GLY A 446 -10.38 1.02 18.50
C GLY A 446 -10.67 1.19 19.99
N ASN A 447 -11.96 1.32 20.31
CA ASN A 447 -12.46 1.21 21.69
C ASN A 447 -12.71 -0.25 22.12
N ASP A 448 -12.91 -1.14 21.16
CA ASP A 448 -13.40 -2.50 21.30
C ASP A 448 -12.91 -3.30 20.07
N PRO A 449 -12.25 -4.46 20.21
CA PRO A 449 -11.85 -5.29 19.06
C PRO A 449 -13.01 -6.06 18.43
N ASP A 450 -14.14 -6.26 19.13
CA ASP A 450 -15.29 -6.98 18.59
C ASP A 450 -16.17 -6.11 17.66
N HIS A 451 -15.95 -4.79 17.66
CA HIS A 451 -16.68 -3.81 16.87
C HIS A 451 -15.69 -2.85 16.18
N GLU A 452 -15.21 -3.23 14.99
CA GLU A 452 -14.22 -2.45 14.24
C GLU A 452 -14.75 -1.07 13.82
N ASP A 453 -13.99 -0.03 14.16
CA ASP A 453 -14.29 1.38 13.90
C ASP A 453 -13.37 1.89 12.78
N THR A 454 -13.94 2.33 11.66
CA THR A 454 -13.17 2.78 10.49
C THR A 454 -12.44 4.12 10.72
N GLU A 455 -12.83 4.91 11.72
CA GLU A 455 -12.05 6.07 12.18
C GLU A 455 -10.97 5.68 13.21
N GLY A 456 -10.95 4.42 13.65
CA GLY A 456 -10.02 3.84 14.59
C GLY A 456 -8.56 3.91 14.11
N ARG A 457 -7.66 4.27 15.03
CA ARG A 457 -6.23 4.55 14.83
C ARG A 457 -5.51 4.60 16.18
N PHE A 458 -4.18 4.58 16.18
CA PHE A 458 -3.37 4.66 17.39
C PHE A 458 -3.47 6.04 18.05
N GLU A 459 -4.24 6.15 19.14
CA GLU A 459 -4.37 7.37 19.95
C GLU A 459 -3.47 7.30 21.21
N LEU A 460 -2.14 7.40 20.98
CA LEU A 460 -1.08 7.28 21.99
C LEU A 460 -0.14 8.50 22.03
N ASP A 461 0.32 8.84 23.24
CA ASP A 461 1.44 9.76 23.47
C ASP A 461 2.74 8.94 23.64
N PHE A 462 3.61 8.98 22.63
CA PHE A 462 4.87 8.23 22.60
C PHE A 462 5.98 8.81 23.49
N LYS A 463 5.78 9.97 24.14
CA LYS A 463 6.69 10.50 25.17
C LYS A 463 6.30 10.07 26.58
N THR A 464 5.01 10.15 26.92
CA THR A 464 4.52 9.82 28.29
C THR A 464 4.01 8.40 28.43
N GLY A 465 3.73 7.72 27.31
CA GLY A 465 3.08 6.41 27.28
C GLY A 465 1.58 6.48 27.56
N ALA A 466 0.99 7.66 27.72
CA ALA A 466 -0.46 7.81 27.88
C ALA A 466 -1.20 7.44 26.59
N GLY A 467 -2.49 7.09 26.69
CA GLY A 467 -3.32 6.75 25.54
C GLY A 467 -4.22 5.54 25.78
N ARG A 468 -5.03 5.19 24.78
CA ARG A 468 -5.98 4.07 24.85
C ARG A 468 -5.23 2.76 24.58
N VAL A 469 -5.41 1.79 25.47
CA VAL A 469 -5.01 0.39 25.27
C VAL A 469 -6.20 -0.50 25.64
N ARG A 470 -6.40 -1.56 24.86
CA ARG A 470 -7.41 -2.61 25.06
C ARG A 470 -6.74 -3.98 25.02
N ARG A 471 -7.54 -5.01 25.29
CA ARG A 471 -7.17 -6.42 25.09
C ARG A 471 -7.83 -6.90 23.81
N ASP A 472 -7.14 -7.74 23.08
CA ASP A 472 -7.69 -8.56 21.99
C ASP A 472 -7.04 -9.94 22.05
N THR A 473 -7.81 -10.95 21.67
CA THR A 473 -7.45 -12.37 21.75
C THR A 473 -6.94 -12.81 20.38
N ILE A 474 -5.62 -12.88 20.23
CA ILE A 474 -4.98 -13.33 19.00
C ILE A 474 -5.10 -14.84 18.90
N HIS A 475 -5.62 -15.32 17.77
CA HIS A 475 -5.78 -16.73 17.47
C HIS A 475 -4.60 -17.19 16.60
N PHE A 476 -4.06 -18.39 16.88
CA PHE A 476 -2.92 -18.93 16.15
C PHE A 476 -3.08 -20.39 15.72
N TRP A 477 -2.44 -20.69 14.59
CA TRP A 477 -2.20 -22.01 14.06
C TRP A 477 -0.71 -22.29 14.15
N LEU A 478 -0.32 -23.44 14.70
CA LEU A 478 1.07 -23.90 14.80
C LEU A 478 1.21 -25.26 14.10
N SER A 479 2.20 -25.43 13.23
CA SER A 479 2.53 -26.71 12.59
C SER A 479 3.91 -27.20 13.04
N VAL A 480 3.97 -28.37 13.68
CA VAL A 480 5.20 -28.95 14.23
C VAL A 480 5.78 -30.02 13.28
N PRO A 481 7.06 -29.93 12.87
CA PRO A 481 7.70 -30.93 12.01
C PRO A 481 7.85 -32.31 12.66
N LYS A 482 7.96 -33.36 11.84
CA LYS A 482 8.41 -34.68 12.30
C LYS A 482 9.89 -34.67 12.67
N PRO A 483 10.30 -35.30 13.79
CA PRO A 483 11.70 -35.51 14.10
C PRO A 483 12.43 -36.33 13.01
N ALA A 484 13.63 -35.89 12.65
CA ALA A 484 14.51 -36.52 11.67
C ALA A 484 15.98 -36.38 12.10
N PRO A 485 16.95 -37.08 11.47
CA PRO A 485 18.37 -36.91 11.80
C PRO A 485 18.81 -35.44 11.72
N GLY A 486 19.26 -34.87 12.85
CA GLY A 486 19.64 -33.45 12.95
C GLY A 486 18.48 -32.44 13.06
N ARG A 487 17.22 -32.89 13.11
CA ARG A 487 16.01 -32.05 13.20
C ARG A 487 15.10 -32.57 14.32
N ALA A 488 15.06 -31.90 15.47
CA ALA A 488 14.23 -32.31 16.61
C ALA A 488 13.85 -31.12 17.51
N GLN A 489 12.87 -31.32 18.39
CA GLN A 489 12.37 -30.33 19.35
C GLN A 489 13.48 -29.82 20.31
N PRO A 490 13.46 -28.53 20.71
CA PRO A 490 12.67 -27.46 20.12
C PRO A 490 13.12 -27.18 18.68
N PHE A 491 12.17 -27.03 17.77
CA PHE A 491 12.44 -26.63 16.38
C PHE A 491 12.59 -25.10 16.25
N PRO A 492 13.39 -24.60 15.29
CA PRO A 492 13.27 -23.23 14.81
C PRO A 492 11.88 -22.98 14.21
N VAL A 493 11.42 -21.74 14.24
CA VAL A 493 10.03 -21.39 13.87
C VAL A 493 9.95 -20.13 13.03
N THR A 494 9.11 -20.15 12.00
CA THR A 494 8.77 -18.97 11.20
C THR A 494 7.41 -18.42 11.65
N THR A 495 7.36 -17.17 12.08
CA THR A 495 6.09 -16.43 12.20
C THR A 495 5.58 -16.13 10.79
N TRP A 496 4.37 -16.58 10.49
CA TRP A 496 3.72 -16.39 9.21
C TRP A 496 2.63 -15.33 9.30
N SER A 497 2.64 -14.43 8.32
CA SER A 497 1.60 -13.42 8.12
C SER A 497 0.85 -13.73 6.84
N HIS A 498 -0.48 -13.73 6.90
CA HIS A 498 -1.34 -14.16 5.79
C HIS A 498 -1.73 -13.03 4.83
N GLY A 499 -2.22 -13.38 3.64
CA GLY A 499 -2.72 -12.42 2.65
C GLY A 499 -4.00 -11.68 3.08
N THR A 500 -4.42 -10.69 2.27
CA THR A 500 -5.68 -9.93 2.48
C THR A 500 -6.88 -10.88 2.48
N THR A 501 -7.80 -10.75 3.44
CA THR A 501 -8.98 -11.63 3.70
C THR A 501 -8.67 -13.07 4.13
N SER A 502 -7.39 -13.46 4.13
CA SER A 502 -6.92 -14.78 4.54
C SER A 502 -6.89 -14.93 6.07
N THR A 503 -6.23 -15.96 6.59
CA THR A 503 -6.32 -16.39 8.00
C THR A 503 -5.02 -17.05 8.46
N GLY A 504 -4.84 -17.25 9.77
CA GLY A 504 -3.72 -18.03 10.32
C GLY A 504 -3.63 -19.46 9.77
N ALA A 505 -4.74 -20.02 9.26
CA ALA A 505 -4.78 -21.35 8.64
C ALA A 505 -4.02 -21.45 7.31
N GLU A 506 -3.64 -20.31 6.70
CA GLU A 506 -2.90 -20.26 5.43
C GLU A 506 -1.55 -21.02 5.49
N ILE A 507 -0.97 -21.19 6.70
CA ILE A 507 0.25 -21.98 6.89
C ILE A 507 0.09 -23.42 6.36
N LEU A 508 -1.12 -23.98 6.32
CA LEU A 508 -1.38 -25.31 5.79
C LEU A 508 -0.97 -25.45 4.31
N LEU A 509 -0.90 -24.36 3.56
CA LEU A 509 -0.47 -24.35 2.15
C LEU A 509 1.06 -24.49 1.98
N ARG A 510 1.85 -24.32 3.05
CA ARG A 510 3.32 -24.24 3.01
C ARG A 510 4.04 -25.03 4.11
N ALA A 511 3.35 -25.39 5.19
CA ALA A 511 3.91 -26.05 6.38
C ALA A 511 4.73 -27.31 6.07
N GLY A 512 4.34 -28.06 5.04
CA GLY A 512 5.10 -29.21 4.57
C GLY A 512 6.51 -28.86 4.10
N ASP A 513 6.70 -27.78 3.33
CA ASP A 513 8.02 -27.37 2.82
C ASP A 513 8.94 -26.85 3.92
N PHE A 514 8.39 -26.12 4.90
CA PHE A 514 9.11 -25.72 6.11
C PHE A 514 9.49 -26.94 6.97
N ALA A 515 8.56 -27.88 7.16
CA ALA A 515 8.78 -29.09 7.96
C ALA A 515 9.80 -30.05 7.31
N LYS A 516 9.89 -30.14 5.97
CA LYS A 516 10.97 -30.88 5.26
C LYS A 516 12.38 -30.45 5.72
N GLN A 517 12.55 -29.16 6.05
CA GLN A 517 13.84 -28.62 6.52
C GLN A 517 13.96 -28.60 8.05
N GLY A 518 12.92 -29.00 8.79
CA GLY A 518 12.88 -29.00 10.26
C GLY A 518 12.51 -27.65 10.86
N ILE A 519 11.72 -26.83 10.16
CA ILE A 519 11.23 -25.54 10.63
C ILE A 519 9.72 -25.64 10.89
N ALA A 520 9.26 -25.18 12.06
CA ALA A 520 7.85 -25.00 12.35
C ALA A 520 7.30 -23.70 11.76
N MET A 521 5.99 -23.62 11.54
CA MET A 521 5.30 -22.37 11.19
C MET A 521 4.27 -22.03 12.24
N ILE A 522 4.17 -20.75 12.61
CA ILE A 522 3.07 -20.21 13.42
C ILE A 522 2.41 -19.06 12.69
N GLY A 523 1.18 -19.26 12.23
CA GLY A 523 0.34 -18.23 11.62
C GLY A 523 -0.61 -17.66 12.67
N ILE A 524 -0.84 -16.34 12.63
CA ILE A 524 -1.81 -15.66 13.50
C ILE A 524 -2.89 -14.97 12.67
N ASP A 525 -4.10 -14.86 13.22
CA ASP A 525 -5.15 -14.01 12.64
C ASP A 525 -4.84 -12.53 12.90
N MET A 526 -4.72 -11.76 11.81
CA MET A 526 -4.54 -10.30 11.85
C MET A 526 -5.87 -9.59 12.22
N PRO A 527 -5.87 -8.28 12.53
CA PRO A 527 -7.09 -7.56 12.90
C PRO A 527 -8.21 -7.75 11.86
N GLY A 528 -9.43 -8.00 12.32
CA GLY A 528 -10.59 -8.27 11.45
C GLY A 528 -10.55 -9.59 10.65
N HIS A 529 -9.53 -10.44 10.78
CA HIS A 529 -9.38 -11.67 9.99
C HIS A 529 -9.68 -12.96 10.78
N GLY A 530 -10.06 -14.03 10.10
CA GLY A 530 -10.31 -15.34 10.72
C GLY A 530 -11.13 -16.28 9.82
N LEU A 531 -11.08 -17.59 10.09
CA LEU A 531 -11.66 -18.60 9.21
C LEU A 531 -13.17 -18.78 9.42
N VAL A 532 -13.94 -18.15 8.54
CA VAL A 532 -15.41 -18.11 8.59
C VAL A 532 -16.00 -19.43 8.05
N LEU A 533 -16.52 -20.27 8.95
CA LEU A 533 -17.11 -21.56 8.61
C LEU A 533 -18.62 -21.45 8.34
N THR A 534 -19.07 -21.89 7.16
CA THR A 534 -20.51 -22.04 6.88
C THR A 534 -21.13 -23.22 7.64
N PRO A 535 -22.45 -23.22 7.92
CA PRO A 535 -23.12 -24.35 8.57
C PRO A 535 -22.95 -25.69 7.83
N GLY A 536 -22.80 -25.67 6.50
CA GLY A 536 -22.52 -26.88 5.70
C GLY A 536 -21.10 -27.41 5.90
N GLN A 537 -20.09 -26.52 5.96
CA GLN A 537 -18.71 -26.89 6.29
C GLN A 537 -18.59 -27.45 7.71
N VAL A 538 -19.31 -26.88 8.69
CA VAL A 538 -19.35 -27.42 10.07
C VAL A 538 -19.91 -28.86 10.08
N GLN A 539 -21.05 -29.10 9.43
CA GLN A 539 -21.66 -30.44 9.36
C GLN A 539 -20.76 -31.46 8.64
N LEU A 540 -20.07 -31.05 7.57
CA LEU A 540 -19.10 -31.88 6.87
C LEU A 540 -17.88 -32.22 7.76
N GLY A 541 -17.36 -31.23 8.49
CA GLY A 541 -16.28 -31.41 9.46
C GLY A 541 -16.64 -32.39 10.57
N GLU A 542 -17.85 -32.26 11.15
CA GLU A 542 -18.33 -33.19 12.19
C GLU A 542 -18.41 -34.64 11.69
N ALA A 543 -18.85 -34.84 10.44
CA ALA A 543 -18.95 -36.16 9.83
C ALA A 543 -17.57 -36.80 9.60
N ILE A 544 -16.58 -36.03 9.13
CA ILE A 544 -15.20 -36.50 8.88
C ILE A 544 -14.50 -36.77 10.23
N PHE A 545 -14.39 -35.75 11.08
CA PHE A 545 -13.56 -35.77 12.28
C PHE A 545 -14.09 -36.69 13.40
N ARG A 546 -15.37 -37.07 13.39
CA ARG A 546 -15.91 -38.07 14.32
C ARG A 546 -15.24 -39.44 14.17
N SER A 547 -14.83 -39.82 12.96
CA SER A 547 -14.14 -41.09 12.73
C SER A 547 -12.73 -41.15 13.36
N LEU A 548 -12.07 -39.99 13.45
CA LEU A 548 -10.72 -39.80 14.01
C LEU A 548 -10.74 -39.31 15.47
N CYS A 549 -11.92 -39.08 16.05
CA CYS A 549 -12.13 -38.53 17.39
C CYS A 549 -11.47 -37.14 17.61
N VAL A 550 -11.59 -36.25 16.62
CA VAL A 550 -11.08 -34.86 16.68
C VAL A 550 -12.17 -33.81 16.41
N VAL A 551 -13.42 -34.07 16.82
CA VAL A 551 -14.57 -33.17 16.56
C VAL A 551 -14.47 -31.79 17.25
N PRO A 552 -14.00 -31.67 18.51
CA PRO A 552 -13.80 -30.37 19.18
C PRO A 552 -12.95 -29.36 18.39
N TRP A 553 -12.00 -29.84 17.58
CA TRP A 553 -11.14 -29.02 16.72
C TRP A 553 -11.91 -28.02 15.85
N ILE A 554 -13.15 -28.36 15.44
CA ILE A 554 -14.00 -27.49 14.60
C ILE A 554 -14.29 -26.15 15.27
N ASP A 555 -14.41 -26.11 16.61
CA ASP A 555 -14.62 -24.83 17.31
C ASP A 555 -13.36 -23.97 17.20
N GLY A 556 -12.17 -24.52 17.49
CA GLY A 556 -10.90 -23.80 17.32
C GLY A 556 -10.62 -23.35 15.88
N VAL A 557 -10.99 -24.15 14.88
CA VAL A 557 -10.86 -23.80 13.45
C VAL A 557 -11.78 -22.63 13.07
N GLY A 558 -12.96 -22.51 13.69
CA GLY A 558 -13.92 -21.43 13.44
C GLY A 558 -13.76 -20.21 14.35
N ARG A 559 -12.66 -20.10 15.10
CA ARG A 559 -12.37 -18.98 16.01
C ARG A 559 -11.34 -18.05 15.36
N GLY A 560 -11.52 -16.75 15.57
CA GLY A 560 -10.69 -15.70 14.97
C GLY A 560 -11.24 -14.29 15.24
N ARG A 561 -10.70 -13.30 14.54
CA ARG A 561 -10.99 -11.87 14.71
C ARG A 561 -11.94 -11.31 13.65
N ALA A 562 -12.37 -12.11 12.67
CA ALA A 562 -13.41 -11.74 11.72
C ALA A 562 -14.76 -11.48 12.42
N ARG A 563 -15.44 -10.41 12.03
CA ARG A 563 -16.75 -9.98 12.55
C ARG A 563 -17.69 -9.68 11.39
N ASP A 564 -19.00 -9.67 11.62
CA ASP A 564 -19.98 -9.27 10.61
C ASP A 564 -19.96 -7.73 10.47
N LEU A 565 -19.34 -7.23 9.40
CA LEU A 565 -19.10 -5.79 9.17
C LEU A 565 -20.15 -5.19 8.22
N ASN A 566 -20.89 -6.04 7.51
CA ASN A 566 -21.96 -5.67 6.58
C ASN A 566 -23.38 -5.90 7.16
N GLU A 567 -23.49 -6.51 8.33
CA GLU A 567 -24.70 -6.92 9.05
C GLU A 567 -25.59 -7.95 8.33
N ASP A 568 -25.06 -8.84 7.47
CA ASP A 568 -25.83 -9.90 6.78
C ASP A 568 -25.89 -11.25 7.53
N GLY A 569 -25.21 -11.38 8.67
CA GLY A 569 -25.13 -12.59 9.48
C GLY A 569 -23.94 -13.49 9.16
N VAL A 570 -23.04 -13.08 8.26
CA VAL A 570 -21.78 -13.76 7.96
C VAL A 570 -20.60 -12.85 8.31
N ALA A 571 -19.53 -13.39 8.90
CA ALA A 571 -18.35 -12.61 9.22
C ALA A 571 -17.52 -12.26 7.96
N ASP A 572 -16.99 -11.04 7.93
CA ASP A 572 -16.20 -10.48 6.83
C ASP A 572 -14.70 -10.47 7.17
N SER A 573 -14.00 -11.58 6.89
CA SER A 573 -12.54 -11.66 7.13
C SER A 573 -11.79 -10.56 6.36
N GLY A 574 -11.17 -9.65 7.09
CA GLY A 574 -10.35 -8.55 6.57
C GLY A 574 -11.13 -7.37 5.96
N GLY A 575 -12.43 -7.24 6.24
CA GLY A 575 -13.31 -6.29 5.53
C GLY A 575 -12.89 -4.82 5.51
N TYR A 576 -12.18 -4.32 6.53
CA TYR A 576 -11.67 -2.93 6.59
C TYR A 576 -10.14 -2.79 6.57
N ILE A 577 -9.38 -3.88 6.35
CA ILE A 577 -7.90 -3.84 6.40
C ILE A 577 -7.31 -2.85 5.37
N TRP A 578 -8.00 -2.66 4.25
CA TRP A 578 -7.79 -1.57 3.30
C TRP A 578 -9.09 -0.80 3.15
N SER A 579 -9.06 0.52 3.36
CA SER A 579 -10.17 1.44 3.13
C SER A 579 -9.68 2.85 2.80
N ALA A 580 -10.58 3.75 2.40
CA ALA A 580 -10.26 5.16 2.26
C ALA A 580 -9.94 5.88 3.58
N HIS A 581 -10.21 5.26 4.75
CA HIS A 581 -9.78 5.77 6.05
C HIS A 581 -8.27 5.49 6.23
N LEU A 582 -7.44 6.35 5.65
CA LEU A 582 -5.98 6.15 5.47
C LEU A 582 -5.25 5.76 6.77
N PHE A 583 -5.64 6.37 7.89
CA PHE A 583 -5.02 6.17 9.20
C PHE A 583 -5.40 4.83 9.84
N HIS A 584 -6.59 4.32 9.53
CA HIS A 584 -7.06 3.00 9.94
C HIS A 584 -6.30 1.89 9.20
N SER A 585 -6.25 1.96 7.86
CA SER A 585 -5.48 1.03 7.01
C SER A 585 -3.99 0.95 7.45
N ARG A 586 -3.38 2.11 7.76
CA ARG A 586 -2.02 2.20 8.30
C ARG A 586 -1.87 1.55 9.68
N ASP A 587 -2.79 1.84 10.60
CA ASP A 587 -2.67 1.36 11.98
C ASP A 587 -3.06 -0.12 12.11
N ASN A 588 -3.81 -0.67 11.14
CA ASN A 588 -4.02 -2.11 10.95
C ASN A 588 -2.72 -2.87 10.62
N ILE A 589 -1.85 -2.32 9.76
CA ILE A 589 -0.48 -2.84 9.58
C ILE A 589 0.29 -2.81 10.92
N ARG A 590 0.24 -1.69 11.62
CA ARG A 590 1.04 -1.47 12.84
C ARG A 590 0.57 -2.33 14.02
N GLN A 591 -0.74 -2.55 14.16
CA GLN A 591 -1.34 -3.49 15.12
C GLN A 591 -0.92 -4.92 14.83
N SER A 592 -1.00 -5.34 13.56
CA SER A 592 -0.54 -6.67 13.14
C SER A 592 0.93 -6.92 13.51
N VAL A 593 1.79 -5.91 13.37
CA VAL A 593 3.21 -6.01 13.78
C VAL A 593 3.37 -6.08 15.31
N VAL A 594 2.52 -5.39 16.09
CA VAL A 594 2.49 -5.52 17.56
C VAL A 594 2.02 -6.92 17.98
N ASP A 595 1.03 -7.50 17.29
CA ASP A 595 0.55 -8.86 17.53
C ASP A 595 1.63 -9.91 17.17
N LEU A 596 2.43 -9.67 16.13
CA LEU A 596 3.61 -10.47 15.78
C LEU A 596 4.73 -10.36 16.85
N MET A 597 5.02 -9.16 17.36
CA MET A 597 5.97 -9.00 18.49
C MET A 597 5.49 -9.72 19.76
N GLN A 598 4.17 -9.72 20.01
CA GLN A 598 3.59 -10.50 21.10
C GLN A 598 3.76 -12.01 20.84
N THR A 599 3.64 -12.45 19.59
CA THR A 599 3.91 -13.83 19.17
C THR A 599 5.37 -14.23 19.44
N THR A 600 6.36 -13.40 19.10
CA THR A 600 7.77 -13.74 19.38
C THR A 600 8.08 -13.79 20.88
N ARG A 601 7.46 -12.92 21.69
CA ARG A 601 7.52 -12.99 23.17
C ARG A 601 6.97 -14.31 23.69
N VAL A 602 5.84 -14.79 23.16
CA VAL A 602 5.26 -16.09 23.50
C VAL A 602 6.22 -17.24 23.13
N LEU A 603 6.75 -17.27 21.91
CA LEU A 603 7.72 -18.29 21.45
C LEU A 603 9.01 -18.32 22.30
N ARG A 604 9.46 -17.15 22.80
CA ARG A 604 10.62 -17.02 23.71
C ARG A 604 10.30 -17.42 25.15
N SER A 605 9.02 -17.48 25.54
CA SER A 605 8.59 -17.93 26.87
C SER A 605 8.67 -19.44 27.06
N TRP A 606 8.61 -20.20 25.95
CA TRP A 606 8.65 -21.67 25.87
C TRP A 606 10.07 -22.22 26.08
N ASN A 607 10.72 -21.78 27.16
CA ASN A 607 12.16 -21.89 27.41
C ASN A 607 12.61 -23.19 28.13
N GLY A 608 11.72 -24.18 28.27
CA GLY A 608 12.00 -25.43 28.98
C GLY A 608 11.98 -25.33 30.52
N THR A 609 11.58 -24.18 31.08
CA THR A 609 11.44 -23.97 32.53
C THR A 609 10.13 -23.30 32.94
N THR A 610 9.51 -22.51 32.06
CA THR A 610 8.16 -21.97 32.23
C THR A 610 7.15 -23.13 32.22
N LEU A 611 6.32 -23.24 33.26
CA LEU A 611 5.17 -24.14 33.27
C LEU A 611 3.98 -23.51 32.55
N SER A 612 3.18 -24.35 31.89
CA SER A 612 1.89 -23.96 31.32
C SER A 612 0.85 -23.66 32.42
N THR A 613 -0.26 -23.02 32.04
CA THR A 613 -1.50 -23.00 32.84
C THR A 613 -2.44 -24.16 32.51
N GLU A 614 -2.08 -24.98 31.53
CA GLU A 614 -2.88 -26.08 30.99
C GLU A 614 -2.14 -27.42 31.13
N ASP A 615 -2.93 -28.49 31.11
CA ASP A 615 -2.49 -29.89 31.10
C ASP A 615 -2.61 -30.38 29.64
N TYR A 616 -1.49 -30.73 29.03
CA TYR A 616 -1.36 -31.06 27.61
C TYR A 616 -1.39 -32.56 27.32
N ASP A 617 -1.16 -33.41 28.33
CA ASP A 617 -1.20 -34.88 28.20
C ASP A 617 -2.34 -35.57 28.98
N GLY A 618 -2.95 -34.86 29.93
CA GLY A 618 -4.07 -35.32 30.75
C GLY A 618 -3.69 -36.04 32.04
N ASP A 619 -2.43 -35.99 32.51
CA ASP A 619 -1.99 -36.67 33.73
C ASP A 619 -2.35 -35.96 35.05
N GLY A 620 -2.92 -34.74 34.96
CA GLY A 620 -3.35 -33.93 36.09
C GLY A 620 -2.29 -32.94 36.61
N LYS A 621 -1.25 -32.64 35.83
CA LYS A 621 -0.19 -31.65 36.15
C LYS A 621 -0.03 -30.63 35.02
N PRO A 622 0.53 -29.44 35.29
CA PRO A 622 0.93 -28.52 34.23
C PRO A 622 2.20 -29.02 33.53
N ASN A 623 2.16 -29.12 32.19
CA ASN A 623 3.32 -29.39 31.35
C ASN A 623 4.23 -28.15 31.25
N LEU A 624 5.33 -28.25 30.50
CA LEU A 624 6.11 -27.08 30.11
C LEU A 624 5.29 -26.22 29.11
N ALA A 625 5.48 -24.90 29.15
CA ALA A 625 4.87 -24.01 28.17
C ALA A 625 5.46 -24.30 26.78
N GLY A 626 4.61 -24.66 25.82
CA GLY A 626 5.00 -25.03 24.45
C GLY A 626 5.36 -26.50 24.23
N ASP A 627 5.19 -27.39 25.22
CA ASP A 627 5.40 -28.85 25.17
C ASP A 627 4.04 -29.54 24.89
N PHE A 628 3.46 -29.30 23.71
CA PHE A 628 2.05 -29.62 23.44
C PHE A 628 1.80 -31.11 23.22
N ASP A 629 2.83 -31.91 22.89
CA ASP A 629 2.74 -33.37 22.91
C ASP A 629 3.08 -34.01 24.27
N GLY A 630 3.54 -33.23 25.25
CA GLY A 630 3.79 -33.67 26.63
C GLY A 630 5.03 -34.57 26.81
N ASN A 631 6.00 -34.54 25.89
CA ASN A 631 7.22 -35.33 26.02
C ASN A 631 8.23 -34.76 27.06
N GLY A 632 8.03 -33.53 27.53
CA GLY A 632 8.91 -32.84 28.47
C GLY A 632 9.96 -31.95 27.81
N ILE A 633 9.78 -31.60 26.53
CA ILE A 633 10.63 -30.70 25.75
C ILE A 633 9.71 -29.77 24.95
N PRO A 634 9.84 -28.44 25.05
CA PRO A 634 9.05 -27.51 24.23
C PRO A 634 9.24 -27.79 22.74
N ASP A 635 8.15 -27.74 21.98
CA ASP A 635 8.11 -28.18 20.59
C ASP A 635 8.91 -27.25 19.67
N VAL A 636 8.82 -25.95 19.93
CA VAL A 636 9.35 -24.88 19.08
C VAL A 636 9.81 -23.68 19.92
N GLY A 637 10.58 -22.78 19.31
CA GLY A 637 10.95 -21.51 19.96
C GLY A 637 12.12 -21.67 20.93
N ALA A 638 11.92 -21.40 22.22
CA ALA A 638 12.98 -21.41 23.22
C ALA A 638 14.19 -20.53 22.83
N ASP A 639 15.39 -21.10 22.73
CA ASP A 639 16.64 -20.48 22.28
C ASP A 639 16.84 -20.52 20.74
N ARG A 640 15.95 -21.18 20.00
CA ARG A 640 16.09 -21.41 18.56
C ARG A 640 15.90 -20.13 17.73
N PRO A 641 16.41 -20.10 16.49
CA PRO A 641 16.05 -19.07 15.52
C PRO A 641 14.54 -18.90 15.38
N ILE A 642 14.10 -17.65 15.43
CA ILE A 642 12.77 -17.23 14.97
C ILE A 642 12.99 -16.44 13.69
N THR A 643 12.27 -16.77 12.63
CA THR A 643 12.26 -16.06 11.35
C THR A 643 10.88 -15.51 11.06
N THR A 644 10.74 -14.56 10.13
CA THR A 644 9.42 -14.05 9.71
C THR A 644 9.22 -14.13 8.21
N SER A 645 7.99 -14.48 7.82
CA SER A 645 7.59 -14.56 6.42
C SER A 645 6.09 -14.33 6.27
N GLY A 646 5.64 -14.17 5.03
CA GLY A 646 4.25 -13.93 4.68
C GLY A 646 4.11 -13.54 3.22
N ASP A 647 2.90 -13.60 2.70
CA ASP A 647 2.60 -13.21 1.31
C ASP A 647 1.57 -12.07 1.22
N SER A 648 1.64 -11.28 0.15
CA SER A 648 0.73 -10.15 -0.08
C SER A 648 0.79 -9.14 1.08
N PHE A 649 -0.34 -8.83 1.72
CA PHE A 649 -0.40 -8.11 2.99
C PHE A 649 0.54 -8.69 4.07
N GLY A 650 0.65 -10.01 4.16
CA GLY A 650 1.61 -10.68 5.03
C GLY A 650 3.08 -10.44 4.66
N GLY A 651 3.37 -10.16 3.39
CA GLY A 651 4.69 -9.72 2.94
C GLY A 651 5.05 -8.34 3.50
N ILE A 652 4.10 -7.39 3.44
CA ILE A 652 4.21 -6.05 4.10
C ILE A 652 4.52 -6.23 5.59
N LEU A 653 3.74 -7.07 6.27
CA LEU A 653 3.90 -7.34 7.71
C LEU A 653 5.26 -7.95 8.03
N ALA A 654 5.73 -8.94 7.27
CA ALA A 654 7.02 -9.58 7.47
C ALA A 654 8.19 -8.58 7.33
N MET A 655 8.14 -7.69 6.32
CA MET A 655 9.15 -6.65 6.12
C MET A 655 9.27 -5.69 7.31
N VAL A 656 8.15 -5.25 7.87
CA VAL A 656 8.14 -4.33 9.03
C VAL A 656 8.52 -5.06 10.33
N HIS A 657 7.93 -6.25 10.56
CA HIS A 657 8.16 -7.06 11.77
C HIS A 657 9.65 -7.39 11.96
N GLY A 658 10.31 -7.96 10.94
CA GLY A 658 11.73 -8.35 11.01
C GLY A 658 12.72 -7.18 11.06
N ALA A 659 12.27 -5.95 10.77
CA ALA A 659 13.06 -4.75 10.91
C ALA A 659 13.11 -4.25 12.36
N VAL A 660 12.01 -4.41 13.12
CA VAL A 660 11.85 -3.82 14.46
C VAL A 660 12.06 -4.82 15.59
N ASP A 661 11.57 -6.06 15.45
CA ASP A 661 11.65 -7.07 16.52
C ASP A 661 13.09 -7.60 16.71
N ALA A 662 13.58 -7.59 17.96
CA ALA A 662 14.88 -8.11 18.32
C ALA A 662 14.96 -9.65 18.25
N ASN A 663 13.85 -10.38 18.28
CA ASN A 663 13.79 -11.84 18.30
C ASN A 663 13.97 -12.52 16.94
N VAL A 664 13.68 -11.82 15.83
CA VAL A 664 13.68 -12.33 14.46
C VAL A 664 15.09 -12.29 13.86
N SER A 665 15.66 -13.41 13.42
CA SER A 665 17.02 -13.42 12.84
C SER A 665 17.07 -13.11 11.33
N ALA A 666 16.04 -13.49 10.56
CA ALA A 666 15.93 -13.16 9.13
C ALA A 666 14.48 -13.06 8.63
N THR A 667 14.30 -12.38 7.50
CA THR A 667 13.00 -12.08 6.87
C THR A 667 12.96 -12.52 5.41
N ALA A 668 11.87 -13.16 4.98
CA ALA A 668 11.58 -13.37 3.56
C ALA A 668 10.13 -12.99 3.26
N ALA A 669 9.93 -11.98 2.42
CA ALA A 669 8.60 -11.56 1.98
C ALA A 669 8.27 -12.15 0.60
N ILE A 670 6.98 -12.36 0.34
CA ILE A 670 6.45 -12.78 -0.96
C ILE A 670 5.49 -11.69 -1.44
N SER A 671 5.84 -10.99 -2.53
CA SER A 671 5.10 -9.83 -3.04
C SER A 671 4.66 -8.87 -1.92
N GLY A 672 5.59 -8.42 -1.08
CA GLY A 672 5.30 -7.49 0.02
C GLY A 672 5.24 -6.04 -0.42
N GLY A 673 6.21 -5.60 -1.21
CA GLY A 673 6.26 -4.22 -1.72
C GLY A 673 6.58 -3.14 -0.69
N GLY A 674 6.46 -1.89 -1.13
CA GLY A 674 6.71 -0.67 -0.36
C GLY A 674 6.43 0.56 -1.22
N GLY A 675 5.95 1.65 -0.60
CA GLY A 675 5.31 2.75 -1.33
C GLY A 675 3.84 2.45 -1.55
N LEU A 676 3.09 2.37 -0.44
CA LEU A 676 1.68 1.98 -0.41
C LEU A 676 0.77 2.92 -1.25
N GLY A 677 1.19 4.16 -1.53
CA GLY A 677 0.53 5.05 -2.49
C GLY A 677 0.61 4.58 -3.95
N ASP A 678 1.72 3.92 -4.34
CA ASP A 678 1.86 3.30 -5.66
C ASP A 678 1.16 1.93 -5.74
N VAL A 679 1.00 1.23 -4.60
CA VAL A 679 0.09 0.06 -4.50
C VAL A 679 -1.35 0.52 -4.70
N ALA A 680 -1.80 1.52 -3.94
CA ALA A 680 -3.16 2.05 -3.95
C ALA A 680 -3.66 2.50 -5.33
N THR A 681 -2.76 2.93 -6.22
CA THR A 681 -3.08 3.52 -7.53
C THR A 681 -2.89 2.60 -8.73
N ARG A 682 -2.28 1.42 -8.56
CA ARG A 682 -1.98 0.48 -9.67
C ARG A 682 -2.44 -0.95 -9.42
N SER A 683 -2.64 -1.34 -8.17
CA SER A 683 -3.20 -2.65 -7.79
C SER A 683 -4.60 -2.85 -8.38
N THR A 684 -4.94 -4.07 -8.79
CA THR A 684 -6.33 -4.43 -9.13
C THR A 684 -7.17 -4.80 -7.91
N LEU A 685 -6.59 -4.87 -6.71
CA LEU A 685 -7.32 -5.06 -5.44
C LEU A 685 -7.93 -3.77 -4.93
N THR A 686 -7.22 -2.64 -5.07
CA THR A 686 -7.55 -1.37 -4.40
C THR A 686 -8.69 -0.54 -4.99
N PRO A 687 -9.18 -0.74 -6.24
CA PRO A 687 -10.31 0.03 -6.76
C PRO A 687 -11.55 -0.03 -5.85
N ASP A 688 -12.07 -1.21 -5.55
CA ASP A 688 -13.29 -1.36 -4.76
C ASP A 688 -13.15 -0.92 -3.28
N PRO A 689 -12.19 -1.41 -2.48
CA PRO A 689 -12.08 -1.04 -1.06
C PRO A 689 -11.53 0.37 -0.80
N VAL A 690 -10.66 0.91 -1.67
CA VAL A 690 -9.99 2.20 -1.42
C VAL A 690 -10.45 3.28 -2.37
N LEU A 691 -10.32 3.07 -3.69
CA LEU A 691 -10.59 4.14 -4.65
C LEU A 691 -12.08 4.45 -4.79
N GLN A 692 -12.99 3.51 -4.51
CA GLN A 692 -14.43 3.73 -4.64
C GLN A 692 -15.00 4.75 -3.65
N GLN A 693 -14.50 4.78 -2.41
CA GLN A 693 -14.85 5.83 -1.45
C GLN A 693 -14.11 7.16 -1.71
N ILE A 694 -12.98 7.14 -2.43
CA ILE A 694 -12.27 8.37 -2.84
C ILE A 694 -12.94 8.99 -4.07
N MET A 695 -13.36 8.19 -5.04
CA MET A 695 -13.91 8.64 -6.32
C MET A 695 -15.44 8.66 -6.36
N GLY A 696 -16.10 8.12 -5.33
CA GLY A 696 -17.55 8.08 -5.19
C GLY A 696 -18.05 8.61 -3.83
N PRO A 697 -19.34 8.40 -3.49
CA PRO A 697 -20.35 7.68 -4.27
C PRO A 697 -20.61 8.26 -5.66
N LEU A 698 -21.12 7.41 -6.57
CA LEU A 698 -21.44 7.80 -7.95
C LEU A 698 -22.94 7.77 -8.18
N MET A 699 -23.51 8.85 -8.73
CA MET A 699 -24.84 8.84 -9.34
C MET A 699 -24.67 8.52 -10.82
N PHE A 700 -25.39 7.52 -11.33
CA PHE A 700 -25.29 7.14 -12.74
C PHE A 700 -26.59 6.57 -13.29
N SER A 701 -26.70 6.43 -14.60
CA SER A 701 -27.82 5.75 -15.27
C SER A 701 -27.38 4.71 -16.29
N VAL A 702 -28.20 3.67 -16.45
CA VAL A 702 -28.03 2.61 -17.46
C VAL A 702 -29.40 2.20 -18.05
N PRO A 703 -29.44 1.66 -19.28
CA PRO A 703 -30.60 0.90 -19.76
C PRO A 703 -31.03 -0.17 -18.74
N SER A 704 -32.33 -0.29 -18.48
CA SER A 704 -32.87 -1.22 -17.50
C SER A 704 -32.50 -2.68 -17.81
N GLU A 705 -32.43 -3.01 -19.10
CA GLU A 705 -32.07 -4.33 -19.62
C GLU A 705 -30.62 -4.74 -19.34
N GLU A 706 -29.74 -3.79 -19.02
CA GLU A 706 -28.35 -4.05 -18.62
C GLU A 706 -28.21 -4.43 -17.13
N ARG A 707 -29.31 -4.47 -16.37
CA ARG A 707 -29.33 -4.86 -14.95
C ARG A 707 -30.43 -5.88 -14.67
N LYS A 708 -30.01 -7.15 -14.53
CA LYS A 708 -30.87 -8.22 -14.02
C LYS A 708 -31.40 -7.82 -12.64
N GLY A 709 -32.71 -7.74 -12.49
CA GLY A 709 -33.35 -7.28 -11.24
C GLY A 709 -33.64 -5.78 -11.16
N SER A 710 -33.44 -5.02 -12.24
CA SER A 710 -34.02 -3.67 -12.39
C SER A 710 -35.55 -3.71 -12.20
N SER A 711 -36.09 -2.82 -11.38
CA SER A 711 -37.54 -2.58 -11.25
C SER A 711 -38.10 -1.75 -12.41
N CYS A 712 -37.23 -1.13 -13.22
CA CYS A 712 -37.62 -0.35 -14.39
C CYS A 712 -37.99 -1.25 -15.59
N ALA A 713 -38.99 -0.82 -16.37
CA ALA A 713 -39.43 -1.51 -17.57
C ALA A 713 -38.40 -1.39 -18.72
N ALA A 714 -38.46 -2.32 -19.68
CA ALA A 714 -37.64 -2.24 -20.90
C ALA A 714 -37.88 -0.90 -21.64
N GLY A 715 -36.81 -0.34 -22.20
CA GLY A 715 -36.78 1.01 -22.77
C GLY A 715 -36.62 2.15 -21.76
N GLN A 716 -36.72 1.90 -20.45
CA GLN A 716 -36.44 2.92 -19.43
C GLN A 716 -34.94 3.00 -19.09
N ARG A 717 -34.58 4.00 -18.29
CA ARG A 717 -33.29 4.12 -17.62
C ARG A 717 -33.43 3.94 -16.12
N SER A 718 -32.61 3.02 -15.63
CA SER A 718 -32.36 2.77 -14.23
C SER A 718 -31.36 3.83 -13.74
N VAL A 719 -31.83 4.76 -12.89
CA VAL A 719 -30.95 5.70 -12.16
C VAL A 719 -30.53 5.04 -10.86
N ARG A 720 -29.22 5.00 -10.61
CA ARG A 720 -28.60 4.18 -9.56
C ARG A 720 -27.54 4.97 -8.79
N THR A 721 -27.29 4.59 -7.54
CA THR A 721 -26.06 4.98 -6.81
C THR A 721 -25.11 3.81 -6.69
N LEU A 722 -23.82 4.08 -6.89
CA LEU A 722 -22.74 3.13 -6.62
C LEU A 722 -22.21 3.33 -5.19
N VAL A 723 -22.01 2.24 -4.45
CA VAL A 723 -21.51 2.25 -3.08
C VAL A 723 -20.52 1.10 -2.86
N ASN A 724 -19.54 1.33 -1.99
CA ASN A 724 -18.60 0.33 -1.52
C ASN A 724 -19.25 -0.54 -0.43
N ASP A 725 -19.01 -1.84 -0.52
CA ASP A 725 -19.43 -2.84 0.45
C ASP A 725 -18.21 -3.70 0.84
N LEU A 726 -17.32 -3.10 1.65
CA LEU A 726 -16.03 -3.67 2.09
C LEU A 726 -15.07 -3.86 0.91
N ILE A 727 -14.92 -5.10 0.43
CA ILE A 727 -14.07 -5.49 -0.71
C ILE A 727 -14.86 -5.65 -2.02
N LYS A 728 -16.13 -5.20 -2.05
CA LYS A 728 -17.08 -5.42 -3.16
C LYS A 728 -17.79 -4.13 -3.54
N THR A 729 -18.07 -3.94 -4.83
CA THR A 729 -19.01 -2.93 -5.34
C THR A 729 -20.48 -3.36 -5.16
N ARG A 730 -21.37 -2.42 -4.79
CA ARG A 730 -22.84 -2.55 -4.87
C ARG A 730 -23.46 -1.41 -5.69
N GLU A 731 -24.58 -1.71 -6.36
CA GLU A 731 -25.41 -0.72 -7.06
C GLU A 731 -26.85 -0.71 -6.51
N LEU A 732 -27.31 0.43 -5.99
CA LEU A 732 -28.67 0.60 -5.49
C LEU A 732 -29.52 1.36 -6.51
N GLU A 733 -30.73 0.89 -6.80
CA GLU A 733 -31.62 1.51 -7.80
C GLU A 733 -32.54 2.56 -7.15
N ILE A 734 -32.56 3.78 -7.68
CA ILE A 734 -33.25 4.92 -7.07
C ILE A 734 -34.56 5.22 -7.80
N ALA A 735 -34.52 5.31 -9.13
CA ALA A 735 -35.64 5.79 -9.94
C ALA A 735 -35.62 5.23 -11.37
N CYS A 736 -36.78 5.25 -12.02
CA CYS A 736 -36.98 4.82 -13.40
C CYS A 736 -37.42 5.99 -14.27
N LEU A 737 -36.59 6.38 -15.24
CA LEU A 737 -36.82 7.51 -16.14
C LEU A 737 -37.04 7.01 -17.57
N SER A 738 -37.88 7.71 -18.34
CA SER A 738 -38.04 7.47 -19.78
C SER A 738 -36.89 8.04 -20.61
N ASP A 739 -36.73 7.57 -21.86
CA ASP A 739 -35.79 8.14 -22.85
C ASP A 739 -35.96 9.67 -23.05
N ARG A 740 -37.13 10.22 -22.70
CA ARG A 740 -37.41 11.66 -22.79
C ARG A 740 -36.93 12.44 -21.55
N GLU A 741 -36.94 11.83 -20.37
CA GLU A 741 -36.46 12.44 -19.11
C GLU A 741 -34.92 12.36 -18.99
N LEU A 742 -34.28 11.46 -19.74
CA LEU A 742 -32.83 11.39 -19.96
C LEU A 742 -32.52 11.43 -21.46
N ALA A 743 -32.95 12.51 -22.10
CA ALA A 743 -32.61 12.78 -23.49
C ALA A 743 -31.11 13.11 -23.65
N ALA A 744 -30.49 12.66 -24.74
CA ALA A 744 -29.09 12.91 -25.04
C ALA A 744 -28.79 14.42 -25.10
N GLY A 745 -27.68 14.83 -24.48
CA GLY A 745 -27.28 16.24 -24.35
C GLY A 745 -27.94 16.99 -23.19
N ALA A 746 -28.88 16.39 -22.45
CA ALA A 746 -29.37 16.95 -21.19
C ALA A 746 -28.25 16.98 -20.15
N THR A 747 -28.34 17.92 -19.21
CA THR A 747 -27.40 18.03 -18.08
C THR A 747 -28.08 17.52 -16.80
N VAL A 748 -27.38 16.70 -16.02
CA VAL A 748 -27.81 16.27 -14.68
C VAL A 748 -27.02 17.04 -13.64
N LEU A 749 -27.70 17.66 -12.68
CA LEU A 749 -27.10 18.20 -11.45
C LEU A 749 -27.42 17.26 -10.29
N VAL A 750 -26.40 16.95 -9.47
CA VAL A 750 -26.52 16.26 -8.19
C VAL A 750 -26.06 17.23 -7.11
N THR A 751 -26.95 17.53 -6.16
CA THR A 751 -26.68 18.44 -5.04
C THR A 751 -26.76 17.69 -3.72
N ASN A 752 -25.70 17.76 -2.91
CA ASN A 752 -25.78 17.40 -1.50
C ASN A 752 -26.37 18.60 -0.74
N VAL A 753 -27.61 18.44 -0.28
CA VAL A 753 -28.43 19.51 0.30
C VAL A 753 -27.88 19.96 1.67
N ARG A 754 -27.04 19.16 2.33
CA ARG A 754 -26.43 19.49 3.63
C ARG A 754 -25.17 20.33 3.47
N ASN A 755 -24.14 19.80 2.80
CA ASN A 755 -22.84 20.47 2.66
C ASN A 755 -22.80 21.55 1.57
N LYS A 756 -23.81 21.59 0.68
CA LYS A 756 -23.96 22.51 -0.47
C LYS A 756 -23.04 22.23 -1.66
N GLU A 757 -22.37 21.10 -1.68
CA GLU A 757 -21.63 20.65 -2.86
C GLU A 757 -22.61 20.32 -4.00
N VAL A 758 -22.30 20.84 -5.18
CA VAL A 758 -23.00 20.55 -6.44
C VAL A 758 -21.99 19.93 -7.41
N ARG A 759 -22.39 18.85 -8.08
CA ARG A 759 -21.65 18.24 -9.19
C ARG A 759 -22.63 17.97 -10.34
N CYS A 760 -22.12 17.88 -11.55
CA CYS A 760 -22.96 17.72 -12.73
C CYS A 760 -22.24 16.94 -13.84
N GLY A 761 -23.02 16.44 -14.81
CA GLY A 761 -22.51 15.69 -15.96
C GLY A 761 -23.53 15.63 -17.10
N ARG A 762 -23.08 15.27 -18.30
CA ARG A 762 -23.94 15.14 -19.50
C ARG A 762 -24.60 13.77 -19.60
N VAL A 763 -25.77 13.72 -20.25
CA VAL A 763 -26.45 12.50 -20.69
C VAL A 763 -26.01 12.11 -22.11
N ASP A 764 -25.56 10.86 -22.31
CA ASP A 764 -25.09 10.33 -23.61
C ASP A 764 -26.22 9.93 -24.60
N ASP A 765 -25.84 9.44 -25.79
CA ASP A 765 -26.77 8.97 -26.83
C ASP A 765 -27.66 7.79 -26.39
N LYS A 766 -27.29 7.12 -25.30
CA LYS A 766 -27.98 5.96 -24.70
C LYS A 766 -28.66 6.32 -23.38
N GLY A 767 -28.78 7.59 -23.00
CA GLY A 767 -29.44 7.99 -21.75
C GLY A 767 -28.62 7.69 -20.49
N ARG A 768 -27.29 7.52 -20.61
CA ARG A 768 -26.34 7.33 -19.51
C ARG A 768 -25.77 8.66 -19.03
N PHE A 769 -25.57 8.79 -17.73
CA PHE A 769 -24.69 9.80 -17.15
C PHE A 769 -23.82 9.18 -16.04
N ARG A 770 -22.83 9.94 -15.57
CA ARG A 770 -22.08 9.70 -14.33
C ARG A 770 -21.81 11.04 -13.65
N VAL A 771 -22.05 11.12 -12.35
CA VAL A 771 -21.70 12.27 -11.52
C VAL A 771 -21.14 11.72 -10.20
N PRO A 772 -19.84 11.84 -9.91
CA PRO A 772 -19.31 11.61 -8.57
C PRO A 772 -19.75 12.74 -7.64
N PHE A 773 -20.03 12.47 -6.36
CA PHE A 773 -20.51 13.50 -5.44
C PHE A 773 -20.08 13.24 -3.98
N PRO A 774 -19.57 14.27 -3.26
CA PRO A 774 -19.11 14.12 -1.88
C PRO A 774 -20.28 14.02 -0.88
N THR A 775 -20.24 12.99 -0.03
CA THR A 775 -21.29 12.70 0.97
C THR A 775 -20.73 12.32 2.33
N SER A 776 -21.54 12.59 3.37
CA SER A 776 -21.55 11.83 4.62
C SER A 776 -22.80 10.93 4.66
N VAL A 777 -22.78 9.85 5.44
CA VAL A 777 -23.95 8.97 5.63
C VAL A 777 -25.17 9.79 6.11
N GLY A 778 -26.32 9.59 5.47
CA GLY A 778 -27.59 10.27 5.78
C GLY A 778 -27.75 11.67 5.17
N ASP A 779 -26.78 12.17 4.41
CA ASP A 779 -26.90 13.46 3.72
C ASP A 779 -28.03 13.45 2.68
N ARG A 780 -28.94 14.43 2.72
CA ARG A 780 -30.03 14.55 1.74
C ARG A 780 -29.50 14.93 0.36
N LEU A 781 -30.01 14.25 -0.66
CA LEU A 781 -29.60 14.43 -2.05
C LEU A 781 -30.75 15.00 -2.88
N ASP A 782 -30.40 15.79 -3.90
CA ASP A 782 -31.33 16.36 -4.87
C ASP A 782 -30.75 16.19 -6.27
N VAL A 783 -31.45 15.46 -7.13
CA VAL A 783 -31.01 15.17 -8.51
C VAL A 783 -31.97 15.86 -9.47
N GLN A 784 -31.46 16.76 -10.31
CA GLN A 784 -32.26 17.55 -11.24
C GLN A 784 -31.68 17.45 -12.65
N MET A 785 -32.46 16.89 -13.56
CA MET A 785 -32.21 16.90 -15.00
C MET A 785 -32.64 18.25 -15.57
N TYR A 786 -31.92 18.76 -16.57
CA TYR A 786 -32.27 19.98 -17.31
C TYR A 786 -32.44 19.69 -18.80
N ASP A 787 -33.61 20.05 -19.33
CA ASP A 787 -34.04 19.80 -20.70
C ASP A 787 -33.41 20.80 -21.67
N GLY A 788 -32.64 20.30 -22.66
CA GLY A 788 -32.09 21.12 -23.74
C GLY A 788 -31.46 20.27 -24.85
N PRO A 789 -31.29 20.81 -26.07
CA PRO A 789 -30.57 20.14 -27.17
C PRO A 789 -29.03 20.30 -27.04
N GLY A 790 -28.53 20.46 -25.82
CA GLY A 790 -27.17 20.86 -25.49
C GLY A 790 -27.10 21.39 -24.05
N ASP A 791 -25.88 21.60 -23.55
CA ASP A 791 -25.60 21.74 -22.13
C ASP A 791 -26.32 22.91 -21.44
N ALA A 792 -26.98 22.60 -20.32
CA ALA A 792 -27.72 23.56 -19.51
C ALA A 792 -26.81 24.39 -18.58
N VAL A 793 -25.53 24.06 -18.48
CA VAL A 793 -24.53 24.73 -17.63
C VAL A 793 -23.52 25.55 -18.43
N GLU A 794 -22.95 26.56 -17.80
CA GLU A 794 -21.86 27.40 -18.32
C GLU A 794 -20.50 26.70 -18.20
N SER A 795 -20.31 25.87 -17.16
CA SER A 795 -19.17 24.96 -16.98
C SER A 795 -19.51 23.83 -16.01
N TYR A 796 -18.97 22.63 -16.24
CA TYR A 796 -19.14 21.46 -15.36
C TYR A 796 -18.38 21.54 -14.03
N GLY A 797 -17.35 22.38 -13.94
CA GLY A 797 -16.63 22.64 -12.68
C GLY A 797 -17.39 23.54 -11.71
N THR A 798 -18.26 24.42 -12.23
CA THR A 798 -19.09 25.31 -11.42
C THR A 798 -20.55 24.85 -11.30
N CYS A 799 -21.03 24.05 -12.26
CA CYS A 799 -22.44 23.70 -12.46
C CYS A 799 -23.39 24.91 -12.54
N ALA A 800 -22.88 26.09 -12.87
CA ALA A 800 -23.67 27.31 -13.00
C ALA A 800 -24.64 27.18 -14.20
N LEU A 801 -25.94 27.36 -13.97
CA LEU A 801 -26.98 27.17 -14.99
C LEU A 801 -27.07 28.36 -15.95
N ARG A 802 -27.13 28.08 -17.25
CA ARG A 802 -27.32 29.09 -18.30
C ARG A 802 -28.68 29.79 -18.16
N PRO A 803 -28.79 31.09 -18.48
CA PRO A 803 -30.07 31.80 -18.50
C PRO A 803 -31.12 31.11 -19.37
N GLY A 804 -32.24 30.70 -18.76
CA GLY A 804 -33.34 30.01 -19.45
C GLY A 804 -33.22 28.48 -19.52
N ALA A 805 -32.24 27.88 -18.85
CA ALA A 805 -32.17 26.43 -18.62
C ALA A 805 -33.51 25.91 -18.05
N ARG A 806 -34.04 24.83 -18.62
CA ARG A 806 -35.38 24.32 -18.29
C ARG A 806 -35.26 23.14 -17.32
N PRO A 807 -35.78 23.23 -16.08
CA PRO A 807 -35.78 22.09 -15.20
C PRO A 807 -36.72 21.01 -15.75
N GLY A 808 -36.15 19.84 -16.02
CA GLY A 808 -36.86 18.63 -16.41
C GLY A 808 -37.21 17.79 -15.19
N ARG A 809 -36.95 16.48 -15.26
CA ARG A 809 -37.18 15.54 -14.16
C ARG A 809 -36.33 15.89 -12.93
N ARG A 810 -36.93 15.73 -11.75
CA ARG A 810 -36.27 15.85 -10.43
C ARG A 810 -36.53 14.60 -9.60
N ILE A 811 -35.53 14.13 -8.86
CA ILE A 811 -35.60 13.00 -7.94
C ILE A 811 -35.15 13.51 -6.56
N GLN A 812 -36.02 13.36 -5.55
CA GLN A 812 -35.78 13.79 -4.16
C GLN A 812 -36.13 12.71 -3.13
N THR A 813 -36.53 11.53 -3.60
CA THR A 813 -36.99 10.38 -2.83
C THR A 813 -36.40 9.10 -3.41
N TRP A 814 -36.39 8.02 -2.63
CA TRP A 814 -36.29 6.69 -3.20
C TRP A 814 -37.61 6.36 -3.92
N GLU A 815 -37.57 6.02 -5.21
CA GLU A 815 -38.78 5.86 -6.04
C GLU A 815 -39.06 4.41 -6.44
N VAL A 816 -38.08 3.52 -6.31
CA VAL A 816 -38.24 2.06 -6.48
C VAL A 816 -37.71 1.27 -5.30
N GLY A 817 -38.28 0.10 -5.05
CA GLY A 817 -37.73 -0.88 -4.11
C GLY A 817 -36.75 -1.83 -4.79
N SER A 818 -35.98 -2.57 -4.00
CA SER A 818 -35.22 -3.70 -4.50
C SER A 818 -36.14 -4.87 -4.82
N ALA A 819 -35.88 -5.57 -5.94
CA ALA A 819 -36.55 -6.83 -6.27
C ALA A 819 -36.19 -7.98 -5.31
N THR A 820 -35.05 -7.88 -4.60
CA THR A 820 -34.57 -8.85 -3.60
C THR A 820 -33.84 -8.14 -2.46
N SER A 821 -34.23 -8.41 -1.22
CA SER A 821 -33.44 -8.03 -0.04
C SER A 821 -32.19 -8.91 0.10
N SER A 822 -31.10 -8.34 0.64
CA SER A 822 -30.00 -9.14 1.21
C SER A 822 -30.38 -9.61 2.63
N PRO A 823 -29.77 -10.68 3.15
CA PRO A 823 -29.93 -11.06 4.56
C PRO A 823 -29.59 -9.91 5.52
N VAL A 824 -30.11 -9.97 6.75
CA VAL A 824 -29.83 -9.02 7.83
C VAL A 824 -29.79 -9.77 9.16
N ALA A 825 -28.75 -9.55 9.97
CA ALA A 825 -28.55 -10.26 11.24
C ALA A 825 -29.59 -9.89 12.32
N ASP A 826 -30.02 -8.63 12.39
CA ASP A 826 -31.09 -8.18 13.29
C ASP A 826 -32.46 -8.32 12.63
N GLU A 827 -33.18 -9.42 12.95
CA GLU A 827 -34.53 -9.71 12.43
C GLU A 827 -35.56 -8.58 12.62
N ARG A 828 -35.28 -7.59 13.49
CA ARG A 828 -36.14 -6.42 13.70
C ARG A 828 -35.96 -5.36 12.62
N ARG A 829 -34.77 -5.28 12.01
CA ARG A 829 -34.48 -4.39 10.89
C ARG A 829 -35.10 -4.99 9.63
N THR A 830 -36.30 -4.53 9.33
CA THR A 830 -37.08 -4.97 8.15
C THR A 830 -37.58 -3.77 7.37
N CYS A 831 -37.85 -3.96 6.07
CA CYS A 831 -38.53 -2.94 5.27
C CYS A 831 -39.87 -2.51 5.90
N ALA A 832 -40.66 -3.45 6.45
CA ALA A 832 -41.92 -3.13 7.12
C ALA A 832 -41.73 -2.21 8.34
N ALA A 833 -40.70 -2.45 9.16
CA ALA A 833 -40.35 -1.58 10.28
C ALA A 833 -39.90 -0.18 9.81
N ALA A 834 -39.09 -0.10 8.75
CA ALA A 834 -38.65 1.17 8.17
C ALA A 834 -39.80 1.97 7.55
N VAL A 835 -40.73 1.31 6.85
CA VAL A 835 -41.96 1.89 6.29
C VAL A 835 -42.84 2.47 7.40
N ALA A 836 -43.07 1.71 8.48
CA ALA A 836 -43.84 2.17 9.62
C ALA A 836 -43.18 3.37 10.33
N ALA A 837 -41.84 3.34 10.51
CA ALA A 837 -41.08 4.44 11.09
C ALA A 837 -41.03 5.70 10.21
N ALA A 838 -41.27 5.57 8.90
CA ALA A 838 -41.39 6.66 7.95
C ALA A 838 -42.83 7.18 7.77
N GLU A 839 -43.80 6.66 8.52
CA GLU A 839 -45.24 6.95 8.41
C GLU A 839 -45.83 6.67 7.00
N LEU A 840 -45.24 5.72 6.28
CA LEU A 840 -45.64 5.35 4.91
C LEU A 840 -46.65 4.18 4.88
N PRO A 841 -47.41 3.99 3.78
CA PRO A 841 -48.41 2.94 3.67
C PRO A 841 -47.84 1.53 3.83
N GLU A 842 -48.57 0.64 4.51
CA GLU A 842 -48.22 -0.78 4.63
C GLU A 842 -48.12 -1.43 3.24
N GLY A 843 -47.10 -2.29 3.04
CA GLY A 843 -46.80 -2.90 1.74
C GLY A 843 -45.96 -2.03 0.79
N THR A 844 -45.59 -0.81 1.18
CA THR A 844 -44.54 -0.02 0.51
C THR A 844 -43.23 -0.82 0.48
N GLY A 845 -42.55 -0.88 -0.67
CA GLY A 845 -41.24 -1.52 -0.82
C GLY A 845 -40.10 -0.62 -0.34
N CYS A 846 -38.89 -1.18 -0.25
CA CYS A 846 -37.68 -0.45 0.15
C CYS A 846 -36.49 -0.80 -0.77
N GLN A 847 -35.58 0.14 -0.96
CA GLN A 847 -34.18 -0.21 -1.22
C GLN A 847 -33.50 -0.71 0.06
N GLN A 848 -32.36 -1.37 -0.09
CA GLN A 848 -31.56 -1.85 1.02
C GLN A 848 -30.06 -1.67 0.72
N PHE A 849 -29.31 -1.19 1.70
CA PHE A 849 -27.85 -1.30 1.74
C PHE A 849 -27.47 -1.80 3.13
N ARG A 850 -26.73 -2.92 3.20
CA ARG A 850 -26.47 -3.62 4.47
C ARG A 850 -27.79 -3.87 5.22
N SER A 851 -27.86 -3.60 6.51
CA SER A 851 -29.10 -3.67 7.29
C SER A 851 -29.97 -2.40 7.23
N GLN A 852 -29.58 -1.37 6.47
CA GLN A 852 -30.37 -0.14 6.32
C GLN A 852 -31.39 -0.30 5.18
N PHE A 853 -32.66 -0.05 5.50
CA PHE A 853 -33.77 -0.05 4.54
C PHE A 853 -34.22 1.38 4.25
N PHE A 854 -34.44 1.68 2.97
CA PHE A 854 -34.84 2.99 2.47
C PHE A 854 -36.22 2.87 1.79
N PRO A 855 -37.32 3.19 2.47
CA PRO A 855 -38.67 3.06 1.92
C PRO A 855 -38.92 3.89 0.67
N VAL A 856 -39.71 3.37 -0.27
CA VAL A 856 -40.18 4.13 -1.44
C VAL A 856 -41.07 5.28 -0.99
N GLY A 857 -40.77 6.49 -1.46
CA GLY A 857 -41.38 7.74 -1.02
C GLY A 857 -40.65 8.42 0.14
N ALA A 858 -39.71 7.75 0.82
CA ALA A 858 -38.85 8.41 1.80
C ALA A 858 -37.80 9.30 1.11
N PRO A 859 -37.31 10.38 1.77
CA PRO A 859 -36.32 11.29 1.19
C PRO A 859 -35.05 10.57 0.70
N LEU A 860 -34.53 10.99 -0.45
CA LEU A 860 -33.27 10.47 -0.98
C LEU A 860 -32.12 10.95 -0.10
N VAL A 861 -31.35 9.98 0.42
CA VAL A 861 -30.23 10.20 1.34
C VAL A 861 -29.04 9.36 0.93
N ALA A 862 -27.84 9.84 1.21
CA ALA A 862 -26.61 9.11 0.96
C ALA A 862 -26.52 7.86 1.87
N PRO A 863 -26.48 6.63 1.32
CA PRO A 863 -26.32 5.40 2.11
C PRO A 863 -24.89 5.21 2.64
N GLN A 864 -23.92 5.90 2.04
CA GLN A 864 -22.49 5.83 2.37
C GLN A 864 -21.84 7.21 2.26
N GLU A 865 -20.70 7.40 2.91
CA GLU A 865 -19.80 8.52 2.70
C GLU A 865 -18.71 8.26 1.67
N GLY A 866 -18.19 9.34 1.08
CA GLY A 866 -17.06 9.32 0.15
C GLY A 866 -16.73 10.70 -0.39
N LEU A 867 -15.58 10.85 -1.04
CA LEU A 867 -15.00 12.15 -1.42
C LEU A 867 -15.45 12.66 -2.80
N GLY A 868 -15.99 11.78 -3.66
CA GLY A 868 -16.50 12.16 -4.98
C GLY A 868 -15.47 12.80 -5.93
N LEU A 869 -14.19 12.42 -5.83
CA LEU A 869 -13.13 12.93 -6.72
C LEU A 869 -13.19 12.30 -8.12
N ARG A 870 -12.73 13.03 -9.14
CA ARG A 870 -12.68 12.51 -10.53
C ARG A 870 -11.37 11.76 -10.76
N ARG A 871 -11.43 10.73 -11.61
CA ARG A 871 -10.25 10.08 -12.19
C ARG A 871 -9.46 11.15 -12.95
N GLY A 872 -8.12 11.10 -12.94
CA GLY A 872 -7.31 12.04 -13.71
C GLY A 872 -7.25 13.48 -13.19
N SER A 873 -7.90 13.85 -12.07
CA SER A 873 -7.96 15.26 -11.61
C SER A 873 -6.81 15.68 -10.68
N PRO A 874 -6.53 17.00 -10.53
CA PRO A 874 -5.54 17.51 -9.59
C PRO A 874 -5.82 17.18 -8.13
N GLU A 875 -7.09 17.22 -7.70
CA GLU A 875 -7.47 16.88 -6.32
C GLU A 875 -7.15 15.43 -5.99
N LEU A 876 -7.39 14.52 -6.93
CA LEU A 876 -7.07 13.10 -6.77
C LEU A 876 -5.55 12.90 -6.68
N ARG A 877 -4.77 13.53 -7.57
CA ARG A 877 -3.29 13.54 -7.50
C ARG A 877 -2.79 14.08 -6.16
N ARG A 878 -3.34 15.21 -5.71
CA ARG A 878 -2.95 15.92 -4.49
C ARG A 878 -3.28 15.12 -3.24
N LEU A 879 -4.45 14.49 -3.17
CA LEU A 879 -4.83 13.61 -2.07
C LEU A 879 -3.88 12.41 -2.00
N LEU A 880 -3.68 11.70 -3.11
CA LEU A 880 -2.88 10.47 -3.14
C LEU A 880 -1.39 10.74 -2.88
N GLY A 881 -0.87 11.91 -3.26
CA GLY A 881 0.46 12.37 -2.85
C GLY A 881 0.58 12.58 -1.33
N LEU A 882 -0.46 13.14 -0.69
CA LEU A 882 -0.53 13.27 0.77
C LEU A 882 -0.77 11.91 1.47
N THR A 883 -1.45 10.96 0.83
CA THR A 883 -1.70 9.62 1.39
C THR A 883 -0.41 8.91 1.78
N GLN A 884 0.65 8.99 0.97
CA GLN A 884 1.95 8.40 1.32
C GLN A 884 2.49 8.94 2.65
N ALA A 885 2.38 10.25 2.90
CA ALA A 885 2.78 10.86 4.17
C ALA A 885 1.90 10.45 5.37
N ALA A 886 0.63 10.09 5.13
CA ALA A 886 -0.22 9.54 6.18
C ALA A 886 0.22 8.12 6.58
N VAL A 887 0.52 7.27 5.59
CA VAL A 887 0.77 5.83 5.78
C VAL A 887 2.23 5.44 6.03
N ASP A 888 3.20 6.34 5.82
CA ASP A 888 4.65 6.07 5.92
C ASP A 888 5.08 5.30 7.21
N SER A 889 4.45 5.53 8.37
CA SER A 889 4.76 4.80 9.62
C SER A 889 4.30 3.33 9.65
N GLY A 890 3.47 2.91 8.70
CA GLY A 890 3.16 1.51 8.40
C GLY A 890 3.78 1.01 7.09
N ASP A 891 4.43 1.86 6.30
CA ASP A 891 4.99 1.48 5.00
C ASP A 891 6.36 0.78 5.16
N PRO A 892 6.57 -0.43 4.58
CA PRO A 892 7.86 -1.11 4.58
C PRO A 892 9.04 -0.25 4.14
N MET A 893 8.83 0.77 3.29
CA MET A 893 9.87 1.72 2.88
C MET A 893 10.57 2.38 4.08
N SER A 894 9.83 2.83 5.09
CA SER A 894 10.39 3.48 6.29
C SER A 894 11.33 2.54 7.06
N TYR A 895 11.05 1.24 7.01
CA TYR A 895 11.76 0.20 7.75
C TYR A 895 12.90 -0.45 6.94
N ALA A 896 12.83 -0.43 5.62
CA ALA A 896 13.80 -1.07 4.73
C ALA A 896 15.28 -0.76 5.04
N PRO A 897 15.70 0.50 5.32
CA PRO A 897 17.09 0.82 5.64
C PRO A 897 17.60 0.16 6.93
N LEU A 898 16.72 -0.21 7.86
CA LEU A 898 17.10 -0.79 9.17
C LEU A 898 17.74 -2.18 9.06
N TYR A 899 17.57 -2.89 7.93
CA TYR A 899 18.15 -4.22 7.75
C TYR A 899 19.68 -4.22 7.68
N ALA A 900 20.29 -3.16 7.10
CA ALA A 900 21.75 -3.08 6.90
C ALA A 900 22.36 -1.66 6.78
N ARG A 901 21.57 -0.60 6.58
CA ARG A 901 22.07 0.77 6.36
C ARG A 901 21.94 1.68 7.58
N ARG A 902 20.78 1.68 8.25
CA ARG A 902 20.53 2.41 9.50
C ARG A 902 20.80 1.50 10.71
N ARG A 903 21.36 2.06 11.79
CA ARG A 903 21.61 1.33 13.04
C ARG A 903 20.30 0.96 13.73
N ARG A 904 20.08 -0.34 13.98
CA ARG A 904 19.06 -0.83 14.92
C ARG A 904 19.61 -0.92 16.34
N VAL A 905 18.70 -0.93 17.32
CA VAL A 905 19.00 -1.26 18.71
C VAL A 905 18.00 -2.26 19.30
N ASP A 906 18.45 -3.05 20.27
CA ASP A 906 17.60 -3.89 21.10
C ASP A 906 16.95 -3.11 22.26
N VAL A 907 16.20 -3.79 23.11
CA VAL A 907 15.46 -3.23 24.26
C VAL A 907 16.38 -2.75 25.40
N GLU A 908 17.69 -3.00 25.31
CA GLU A 908 18.74 -2.41 26.16
C GLU A 908 19.49 -1.25 25.49
N GLY A 909 19.12 -0.87 24.25
CA GLY A 909 19.80 0.18 23.48
C GLY A 909 21.13 -0.26 22.84
N ARG A 910 21.51 -1.54 22.95
CA ARG A 910 22.74 -2.08 22.35
C ARG A 910 22.53 -2.19 20.85
N ALA A 911 23.59 -2.00 20.07
CA ALA A 911 23.51 -2.09 18.61
C ALA A 911 23.22 -3.53 18.18
N LEU A 912 22.15 -3.73 17.40
CA LEU A 912 21.87 -5.01 16.75
C LEU A 912 22.66 -5.10 15.43
N PRO A 913 23.13 -6.30 15.03
CA PRO A 913 23.80 -6.49 13.76
C PRO A 913 22.84 -6.29 12.56
N PRO A 914 23.38 -6.12 11.34
CA PRO A 914 22.64 -6.32 10.11
C PRO A 914 21.99 -7.72 10.08
N ARG A 915 20.88 -7.84 9.34
CA ARG A 915 20.12 -9.10 9.20
C ARG A 915 19.72 -9.32 7.75
N GLY A 916 19.49 -10.58 7.40
CA GLY A 916 19.02 -10.94 6.08
C GLY A 916 17.58 -10.51 5.86
N VAL A 917 17.34 -9.88 4.71
CA VAL A 917 16.01 -9.76 4.12
C VAL A 917 16.07 -10.14 2.64
N THR A 918 15.08 -10.91 2.17
CA THR A 918 14.82 -11.10 0.75
C THR A 918 13.37 -10.75 0.42
N GLU A 919 13.17 -10.05 -0.70
CA GLU A 919 11.85 -9.86 -1.32
C GLU A 919 11.73 -10.80 -2.53
N LEU A 920 10.63 -11.54 -2.59
CA LEU A 920 10.30 -12.47 -3.68
C LEU A 920 9.02 -12.00 -4.37
N ASN A 921 9.17 -11.13 -5.36
CA ASN A 921 8.08 -10.68 -6.22
C ASN A 921 7.58 -11.85 -7.11
N THR A 922 6.36 -11.79 -7.63
CA THR A 922 5.96 -12.57 -8.81
C THR A 922 5.97 -11.70 -10.07
N VAL A 923 6.31 -12.27 -11.25
CA VAL A 923 6.26 -11.52 -12.51
C VAL A 923 4.83 -11.08 -12.79
N GLY A 924 4.66 -9.80 -13.16
CA GLY A 924 3.38 -9.17 -13.47
C GLY A 924 2.35 -9.23 -12.34
N ASP A 925 2.78 -9.20 -11.08
CA ASP A 925 1.87 -9.24 -9.92
C ASP A 925 0.77 -8.16 -10.02
N PRO A 926 -0.52 -8.55 -10.09
CA PRO A 926 -1.61 -7.61 -10.28
C PRO A 926 -2.05 -6.91 -8.99
N LEU A 927 -1.74 -7.43 -7.80
CA LEU A 927 -2.18 -6.85 -6.53
C LEU A 927 -1.08 -6.05 -5.83
N VAL A 928 0.19 -6.41 -6.01
CA VAL A 928 1.36 -5.71 -5.46
C VAL A 928 2.37 -5.43 -6.58
N PRO A 929 2.28 -4.27 -7.28
CA PRO A 929 3.06 -3.98 -8.49
C PRO A 929 4.57 -4.00 -8.25
N LEU A 930 5.36 -4.65 -9.12
CA LEU A 930 6.80 -4.92 -8.92
C LEU A 930 7.67 -3.69 -8.65
N ALA A 931 7.28 -2.51 -9.14
CA ALA A 931 7.95 -1.24 -8.83
C ALA A 931 8.04 -0.97 -7.30
N THR A 932 7.11 -1.50 -6.52
CA THR A 932 7.03 -1.35 -5.07
C THR A 932 8.04 -2.26 -4.35
N GLY A 933 8.10 -3.56 -4.69
CA GLY A 933 9.11 -4.49 -4.16
C GLY A 933 10.53 -4.11 -4.56
N TYR A 934 10.72 -3.59 -5.79
CA TYR A 934 12.00 -3.01 -6.19
C TYR A 934 12.31 -1.65 -5.53
N SER A 935 11.31 -0.88 -5.09
CA SER A 935 11.54 0.30 -4.23
C SER A 935 12.03 -0.10 -2.84
N PHE A 936 11.41 -1.12 -2.23
CA PHE A 936 11.89 -1.71 -0.98
C PHE A 936 13.33 -2.22 -1.14
N ALA A 937 13.63 -2.93 -2.23
CA ALA A 937 14.98 -3.42 -2.53
C ALA A 937 16.01 -2.30 -2.71
N ARG A 938 15.65 -1.18 -3.38
CA ARG A 938 16.51 0.02 -3.47
C ARG A 938 16.80 0.59 -2.09
N ALA A 939 15.81 0.67 -1.20
CA ALA A 939 15.93 1.24 0.15
C ALA A 939 16.66 0.34 1.16
N ALA A 940 16.42 -0.97 1.14
CA ALA A 940 17.18 -1.95 1.93
C ALA A 940 18.62 -2.12 1.43
N GLY A 941 18.85 -1.95 0.12
CA GLY A 941 20.17 -2.09 -0.52
C GLY A 941 20.38 -3.43 -1.25
N ALA A 942 19.32 -4.18 -1.52
CA ALA A 942 19.35 -5.35 -2.38
C ALA A 942 19.37 -5.01 -3.90
N LEU A 943 19.16 -3.74 -4.27
CA LEU A 943 19.21 -3.24 -5.65
C LEU A 943 20.09 -1.97 -5.74
N PRO A 944 21.22 -1.98 -6.46
CA PRO A 944 22.01 -0.78 -6.75
C PRO A 944 21.50 -0.11 -8.03
N PHE A 945 21.52 1.21 -8.05
CA PHE A 945 20.91 2.01 -9.13
C PHE A 945 21.83 3.10 -9.69
N LEU A 946 22.95 3.44 -9.02
CA LEU A 946 23.96 4.37 -9.51
C LEU A 946 25.09 3.66 -10.27
N ARG A 947 25.78 4.40 -11.16
CA ARG A 947 26.97 3.93 -11.89
C ARG A 947 28.17 3.71 -10.93
N PRO A 948 29.16 2.87 -11.28
CA PRO A 948 30.34 2.63 -10.44
C PRO A 948 31.07 3.93 -10.02
N GLU A 949 31.14 4.91 -10.92
CA GLU A 949 31.79 6.20 -10.72
C GLU A 949 31.19 7.03 -9.56
N ALA A 950 29.95 6.78 -9.16
CA ALA A 950 29.32 7.46 -8.04
C ALA A 950 30.04 7.19 -6.71
N ALA A 951 30.58 5.97 -6.52
CA ALA A 951 31.35 5.63 -5.32
C ALA A 951 32.76 6.24 -5.29
N GLU A 952 33.20 6.84 -6.39
CA GLU A 952 34.48 7.57 -6.53
C GLU A 952 34.25 9.09 -6.44
N ARG A 953 33.21 9.61 -7.12
CA ARG A 953 32.88 11.04 -7.17
C ARG A 953 32.12 11.55 -5.94
N THR A 954 31.17 10.76 -5.44
CA THR A 954 30.20 11.14 -4.40
C THR A 954 30.13 10.05 -3.33
N PRO A 955 31.17 9.89 -2.47
CA PRO A 955 31.28 8.74 -1.57
C PRO A 955 30.10 8.53 -0.62
N ALA A 956 29.36 9.59 -0.28
CA ALA A 956 28.13 9.53 0.51
C ALA A 956 26.92 8.89 -0.22
N TYR A 957 27.08 8.38 -1.45
CA TYR A 957 26.12 7.53 -2.15
C TYR A 957 26.72 6.18 -2.58
N ALA A 958 27.91 5.81 -2.07
CA ALA A 958 28.63 4.62 -2.51
C ALA A 958 27.83 3.33 -2.26
N GLU A 959 26.95 3.30 -1.25
CA GLU A 959 26.04 2.19 -0.92
C GLU A 959 24.89 2.00 -1.94
N HIS A 960 24.75 2.90 -2.91
CA HIS A 960 23.83 2.81 -4.05
C HIS A 960 24.53 2.46 -5.37
N ALA A 961 25.87 2.45 -5.40
CA ALA A 961 26.66 2.22 -6.60
C ALA A 961 26.68 0.75 -7.04
N THR A 962 26.64 0.55 -8.35
CA THR A 962 26.81 -0.77 -8.99
C THR A 962 28.29 -1.17 -9.01
N PRO A 963 28.64 -2.42 -8.67
CA PRO A 963 29.99 -2.94 -8.88
C PRO A 963 30.47 -2.78 -10.32
N ARG A 964 31.74 -2.42 -10.51
CA ARG A 964 32.30 -2.16 -11.85
C ARG A 964 32.26 -3.41 -12.74
N ALA A 965 32.40 -4.59 -12.15
CA ALA A 965 32.26 -5.87 -12.85
C ALA A 965 30.81 -6.17 -13.26
N LEU A 966 29.84 -5.99 -12.36
CA LEU A 966 28.41 -6.22 -12.64
C LEU A 966 27.88 -5.22 -13.69
N TYR A 967 28.27 -3.95 -13.59
CA TYR A 967 27.91 -2.92 -14.57
C TYR A 967 28.36 -3.28 -16.00
N LYS A 968 29.56 -3.86 -16.14
CA LYS A 968 30.08 -4.37 -17.41
C LYS A 968 29.41 -5.68 -17.84
N GLU A 969 29.04 -6.56 -16.91
CA GLU A 969 28.28 -7.78 -17.18
C GLU A 969 26.91 -7.46 -17.80
N LEU A 970 26.23 -6.43 -17.30
CA LEU A 970 24.91 -5.98 -17.78
C LEU A 970 24.97 -5.06 -19.03
N GLY A 971 26.13 -4.94 -19.68
CA GLY A 971 26.28 -4.16 -20.91
C GLY A 971 26.30 -2.65 -20.69
N ASP A 972 27.07 -2.19 -19.69
CA ASP A 972 27.16 -0.79 -19.25
C ASP A 972 25.81 -0.23 -18.76
N ARG A 973 25.19 -0.99 -17.85
CA ARG A 973 23.92 -0.64 -17.18
C ARG A 973 23.97 -0.99 -15.70
N THR A 974 23.27 -0.21 -14.89
CA THR A 974 22.95 -0.60 -13.50
C THR A 974 21.85 -1.66 -13.51
N PRO A 975 21.73 -2.54 -12.49
CA PRO A 975 20.66 -3.53 -12.43
C PRO A 975 19.26 -2.89 -12.49
N ASP A 976 19.07 -1.72 -11.87
CA ASP A 976 17.84 -0.95 -12.00
C ASP A 976 17.58 -0.52 -13.46
N ALA A 977 18.58 0.05 -14.15
CA ALA A 977 18.45 0.39 -15.56
C ALA A 977 18.19 -0.83 -16.47
N ALA A 978 18.64 -2.03 -16.10
CA ALA A 978 18.29 -3.27 -16.79
C ALA A 978 16.81 -3.64 -16.59
N LEU A 979 16.28 -3.57 -15.37
CA LEU A 979 14.85 -3.78 -15.07
C LEU A 979 13.95 -2.79 -15.84
N ARG A 980 14.35 -1.51 -15.91
CA ARG A 980 13.63 -0.48 -16.68
C ARG A 980 13.65 -0.78 -18.18
N ALA A 981 14.80 -1.17 -18.74
CA ALA A 981 14.93 -1.51 -20.15
C ALA A 981 14.17 -2.79 -20.58
N GLN A 982 13.79 -3.64 -19.62
CA GLN A 982 12.96 -4.83 -19.82
C GLN A 982 11.47 -4.60 -19.47
N HIS A 983 11.08 -3.38 -19.08
CA HIS A 983 9.74 -3.02 -18.58
C HIS A 983 9.27 -3.81 -17.34
N VAL A 984 10.18 -4.39 -16.54
CA VAL A 984 9.82 -5.22 -15.37
C VAL A 984 9.08 -4.42 -14.30
N LEU A 985 9.44 -3.15 -14.08
CA LEU A 985 8.74 -2.26 -13.14
C LEU A 985 7.33 -1.84 -13.61
N GLU A 986 7.11 -1.87 -14.93
CA GLU A 986 5.80 -1.62 -15.54
C GLU A 986 4.89 -2.84 -15.34
N GLY A 987 5.39 -4.06 -15.60
CA GLY A 987 4.70 -5.33 -15.29
C GLY A 987 3.43 -5.60 -16.11
N THR A 988 3.08 -4.74 -17.06
CA THR A 988 1.76 -4.69 -17.69
C THR A 988 1.72 -5.43 -19.04
N SER A 989 1.36 -6.72 -19.01
CA SER A 989 1.44 -7.63 -20.17
C SER A 989 0.63 -7.17 -21.39
N ARG A 990 -0.50 -6.48 -21.19
CA ARG A 990 -1.35 -5.94 -22.28
C ARG A 990 -0.65 -4.95 -23.22
N PHE A 991 0.50 -4.38 -22.85
CA PHE A 991 1.31 -3.55 -23.75
C PHE A 991 2.23 -4.33 -24.70
N ALA A 992 2.39 -5.65 -24.51
CA ALA A 992 3.25 -6.52 -25.32
C ALA A 992 4.71 -6.00 -25.47
N ARG A 993 5.27 -5.43 -24.39
CA ARG A 993 6.66 -4.91 -24.33
C ARG A 993 7.71 -5.98 -24.67
N THR A 994 7.40 -7.23 -24.34
CA THR A 994 8.26 -8.41 -24.42
C THR A 994 7.47 -9.61 -24.93
N SER A 995 8.16 -10.70 -25.27
CA SER A 995 7.54 -11.96 -25.69
C SER A 995 8.48 -13.14 -25.40
N GLY A 996 7.93 -14.34 -25.17
CA GLY A 996 8.68 -15.56 -24.84
C GLY A 996 9.51 -16.14 -25.99
N GLY A 997 9.80 -15.35 -27.02
CA GLY A 997 10.60 -15.78 -28.17
C GLY A 997 9.94 -16.89 -29.03
N PRO A 998 10.72 -17.47 -29.96
CA PRO A 998 10.21 -18.43 -30.95
C PRO A 998 10.01 -19.85 -30.41
N THR A 999 10.56 -20.16 -29.22
CA THR A 999 10.48 -21.48 -28.57
C THR A 999 9.38 -21.59 -27.53
N CYS A 1000 8.68 -20.49 -27.22
CA CYS A 1000 7.68 -20.47 -26.15
C CYS A 1000 6.50 -21.41 -26.44
N GLN A 1001 6.17 -22.22 -25.44
CA GLN A 1001 5.07 -23.19 -25.41
C GLN A 1001 4.55 -23.28 -23.97
N ALA A 1002 3.58 -24.15 -23.68
CA ALA A 1002 3.00 -24.22 -22.34
C ALA A 1002 3.96 -24.88 -21.34
N ASN A 1003 4.13 -24.29 -20.15
CA ASN A 1003 4.83 -24.92 -19.02
C ASN A 1003 4.01 -26.09 -18.44
N ALA A 1004 3.97 -27.22 -19.15
CA ALA A 1004 3.17 -28.39 -18.81
C ALA A 1004 3.86 -29.71 -19.19
N ARG A 1005 3.55 -30.78 -18.45
CA ARG A 1005 3.94 -32.17 -18.70
C ARG A 1005 2.67 -33.02 -18.90
N PRO A 1006 2.69 -34.03 -19.80
CA PRO A 1006 1.58 -34.97 -19.93
C PRO A 1006 1.54 -35.93 -18.72
N GLY A 1007 0.36 -36.14 -18.15
CA GLY A 1007 0.16 -37.09 -17.05
C GLY A 1007 -1.33 -37.39 -16.79
N PRO A 1008 -1.67 -38.51 -16.13
CA PRO A 1008 -3.04 -38.98 -15.97
C PRO A 1008 -3.90 -38.14 -15.02
N ARG A 1009 -3.30 -37.22 -14.26
CA ARG A 1009 -3.96 -36.22 -13.40
C ARG A 1009 -3.69 -34.77 -13.84
N CYS A 1010 -3.03 -34.58 -14.99
CA CYS A 1010 -2.72 -33.26 -15.53
C CYS A 1010 -3.83 -32.80 -16.46
N GLU A 1011 -4.23 -31.53 -16.35
CA GLU A 1011 -5.15 -30.93 -17.32
C GLU A 1011 -4.48 -30.80 -18.71
N PRO A 1012 -5.27 -30.76 -19.81
CA PRO A 1012 -4.73 -30.52 -21.14
C PRO A 1012 -4.00 -29.18 -21.22
N ALA A 1013 -2.75 -29.21 -21.69
CA ALA A 1013 -1.89 -28.02 -21.74
C ALA A 1013 -2.56 -26.84 -22.47
N PRO A 1014 -2.60 -25.63 -21.86
CA PRO A 1014 -3.27 -24.47 -22.45
C PRO A 1014 -2.57 -23.97 -23.72
N ARG A 1015 -3.31 -23.28 -24.60
CA ARG A 1015 -2.75 -22.75 -25.85
C ARG A 1015 -1.79 -21.59 -25.58
N ALA A 1016 -0.51 -21.82 -25.83
CA ALA A 1016 0.56 -20.85 -25.58
C ALA A 1016 0.63 -19.69 -26.61
N ASP A 1017 0.09 -19.88 -27.82
CA ASP A 1017 0.23 -18.95 -28.97
C ASP A 1017 -0.29 -17.51 -28.71
N SER A 1018 -1.25 -17.36 -27.80
CA SER A 1018 -1.78 -16.06 -27.34
C SER A 1018 -1.09 -15.53 -26.08
N ALA A 1019 -0.37 -16.38 -25.34
CA ALA A 1019 0.35 -16.02 -24.12
C ALA A 1019 1.78 -15.56 -24.44
N CYS A 1020 2.50 -16.31 -25.28
CA CYS A 1020 3.88 -16.02 -25.68
C CYS A 1020 4.07 -14.60 -26.26
N LYS A 1021 3.07 -14.08 -26.98
CA LYS A 1021 3.09 -12.76 -27.63
C LYS A 1021 3.00 -11.57 -26.67
N VAL A 1022 2.63 -11.81 -25.42
CA VAL A 1022 2.43 -10.81 -24.36
C VAL A 1022 3.20 -11.19 -23.09
N ALA A 1023 4.15 -12.12 -23.21
CA ALA A 1023 4.91 -12.64 -22.08
C ALA A 1023 5.86 -11.58 -21.52
N LEU A 1024 5.73 -11.32 -20.22
CA LEU A 1024 6.58 -10.41 -19.46
C LEU A 1024 8.00 -10.98 -19.31
N ALA A 1025 9.00 -10.11 -19.14
CA ALA A 1025 10.36 -10.55 -18.87
C ALA A 1025 10.52 -11.13 -17.45
N ASP A 1026 11.20 -12.27 -17.35
CA ASP A 1026 11.83 -12.74 -16.13
C ASP A 1026 13.24 -12.12 -16.03
N PRO A 1027 13.55 -11.31 -14.99
CA PRO A 1027 14.87 -10.72 -14.79
C PRO A 1027 15.90 -11.67 -14.16
N ASP A 1028 15.46 -12.77 -13.52
CA ASP A 1028 16.31 -13.72 -12.78
C ASP A 1028 16.45 -15.07 -13.51
N TRP A 1029 15.52 -15.36 -14.41
CA TRP A 1029 15.50 -16.50 -15.34
C TRP A 1029 15.83 -17.83 -14.65
N PHE A 1030 15.13 -18.13 -13.55
CA PHE A 1030 15.43 -19.30 -12.70
C PHE A 1030 15.13 -20.66 -13.34
N SER A 1031 14.25 -20.66 -14.34
CA SER A 1031 13.94 -21.89 -15.08
C SER A 1031 15.09 -22.28 -16.02
N GLU A 1032 15.82 -21.29 -16.56
CA GLU A 1032 16.84 -21.47 -17.61
C GLU A 1032 16.27 -22.16 -18.88
N GLY A 1033 15.05 -21.76 -19.28
CA GLY A 1033 14.33 -22.31 -20.44
C GLY A 1033 13.53 -23.59 -20.17
N ARG A 1034 13.33 -23.97 -18.89
CA ARG A 1034 12.52 -25.13 -18.48
C ARG A 1034 11.08 -24.77 -18.14
N ASP A 1035 10.81 -23.54 -17.69
CA ASP A 1035 9.49 -22.92 -17.75
C ASP A 1035 9.32 -22.48 -19.20
N LEU A 1036 8.57 -23.27 -19.94
CA LEU A 1036 8.51 -23.18 -21.39
C LEU A 1036 7.82 -21.89 -21.90
N TYR A 1037 7.32 -21.05 -21.00
CA TYR A 1037 6.83 -19.71 -21.33
C TYR A 1037 7.91 -18.62 -21.34
N ASP A 1038 9.10 -18.87 -20.80
CA ASP A 1038 10.15 -17.85 -20.65
C ASP A 1038 11.11 -17.74 -21.84
N ALA A 1039 11.91 -16.66 -21.84
CA ALA A 1039 13.03 -16.46 -22.73
C ALA A 1039 14.09 -15.58 -22.04
N PRO A 1040 15.39 -15.72 -22.40
CA PRO A 1040 16.44 -14.87 -21.86
C PRO A 1040 16.33 -13.44 -22.44
N HIS A 1041 15.88 -12.50 -21.60
CA HIS A 1041 15.76 -11.07 -21.96
C HIS A 1041 17.03 -10.23 -21.64
N GLY A 1042 18.10 -10.88 -21.18
CA GLY A 1042 19.36 -10.24 -20.80
C GLY A 1042 20.30 -11.22 -20.10
N GLN A 1043 21.30 -10.71 -19.37
CA GLN A 1043 21.99 -11.50 -18.35
C GLN A 1043 21.09 -11.56 -17.10
N PRO A 1044 20.93 -12.72 -16.44
CA PRO A 1044 20.16 -12.82 -15.21
C PRO A 1044 20.72 -11.94 -14.09
N LEU A 1045 19.83 -11.27 -13.35
CA LEU A 1045 20.22 -10.37 -12.26
C LEU A 1045 20.65 -11.16 -11.01
N ARG A 1046 19.77 -12.02 -10.47
CA ARG A 1046 19.99 -12.89 -9.29
C ARG A 1046 20.73 -12.17 -8.14
N LEU A 1047 20.23 -11.00 -7.74
CA LEU A 1047 20.95 -10.06 -6.89
C LEU A 1047 21.09 -10.54 -5.44
N ALA A 1048 22.33 -10.54 -4.93
CA ALA A 1048 22.64 -10.76 -3.52
C ALA A 1048 23.83 -9.92 -3.05
N ARG A 1049 23.67 -9.31 -1.86
CA ARG A 1049 24.65 -8.43 -1.20
C ARG A 1049 24.85 -8.88 0.25
N SER A 1050 26.06 -8.84 0.79
CA SER A 1050 26.28 -9.02 2.24
C SER A 1050 25.63 -7.86 3.01
N ALA A 1051 24.83 -8.18 4.04
CA ALA A 1051 24.27 -7.20 4.96
C ALA A 1051 25.35 -6.62 5.90
N SER A 1052 26.39 -7.40 6.23
CA SER A 1052 27.46 -7.04 7.17
C SER A 1052 28.39 -5.94 6.66
N VAL A 1053 28.51 -5.76 5.33
CA VAL A 1053 29.43 -4.78 4.74
C VAL A 1053 28.75 -3.40 4.64
N ALA A 1054 29.12 -2.52 5.56
CA ALA A 1054 28.95 -1.08 5.38
C ALA A 1054 29.83 -0.60 4.20
N VAL A 1055 29.26 0.24 3.34
CA VAL A 1055 29.95 0.79 2.16
C VAL A 1055 30.19 2.28 2.38
N THR A 1056 31.45 2.68 2.37
CA THR A 1056 31.91 4.07 2.64
C THR A 1056 32.67 4.70 1.48
N GLY A 1057 32.92 3.93 0.42
CA GLY A 1057 33.55 4.36 -0.83
C GLY A 1057 33.76 3.17 -1.78
N ALA A 1058 34.33 3.43 -2.96
CA ALA A 1058 34.49 2.44 -4.03
C ALA A 1058 35.13 1.10 -3.59
N GLY A 1059 36.11 1.13 -2.67
CA GLY A 1059 36.79 -0.09 -2.16
C GLY A 1059 35.91 -1.03 -1.31
N ASP A 1060 34.70 -0.61 -0.94
CA ASP A 1060 33.74 -1.43 -0.21
C ASP A 1060 32.65 -2.03 -1.10
N VAL A 1061 32.42 -1.44 -2.29
CA VAL A 1061 31.32 -1.83 -3.20
C VAL A 1061 31.46 -3.29 -3.63
N ASP A 1062 32.62 -3.66 -4.18
CA ASP A 1062 32.88 -5.04 -4.62
C ASP A 1062 32.92 -6.03 -3.44
N ARG A 1063 33.20 -5.56 -2.21
CA ARG A 1063 33.16 -6.40 -0.99
C ARG A 1063 31.72 -6.68 -0.54
N ALA A 1064 30.85 -5.67 -0.59
CA ALA A 1064 29.43 -5.85 -0.27
C ALA A 1064 28.72 -6.74 -1.30
N TRP A 1065 29.07 -6.59 -2.58
CA TRP A 1065 28.50 -7.37 -3.68
C TRP A 1065 29.25 -8.66 -4.00
N ALA A 1066 30.25 -9.04 -3.19
CA ALA A 1066 31.01 -10.28 -3.34
C ALA A 1066 30.14 -11.54 -3.56
N PRO A 1067 28.95 -11.71 -2.94
CA PRO A 1067 28.08 -12.85 -3.22
C PRO A 1067 27.67 -12.97 -4.71
N ARG A 1068 27.14 -11.90 -5.32
CA ARG A 1068 26.76 -11.88 -6.75
C ARG A 1068 27.96 -11.78 -7.70
N LEU A 1069 29.11 -11.28 -7.23
CA LEU A 1069 30.33 -11.24 -8.05
C LEU A 1069 31.03 -12.59 -8.12
N GLY A 1070 31.04 -13.36 -7.02
CA GLY A 1070 31.55 -14.73 -6.99
C GLY A 1070 30.61 -15.71 -7.70
N SER A 1071 29.31 -15.62 -7.42
CA SER A 1071 28.28 -16.42 -8.09
C SER A 1071 27.70 -15.70 -9.29
N ARG A 1072 28.42 -15.77 -10.42
CA ARG A 1072 27.86 -15.37 -11.70
C ARG A 1072 26.80 -16.40 -12.16
N PRO A 1073 25.58 -15.98 -12.55
CA PRO A 1073 24.59 -16.87 -13.17
C PRO A 1073 25.13 -17.54 -14.43
N LEU A 1074 24.64 -18.75 -14.74
CA LEU A 1074 25.04 -19.52 -15.93
C LEU A 1074 26.56 -19.82 -16.02
N SER A 1075 27.29 -19.75 -14.90
CA SER A 1075 28.75 -20.01 -14.83
C SER A 1075 29.14 -21.48 -15.07
N GLY A 1076 28.18 -22.40 -14.96
CA GLY A 1076 28.40 -23.85 -15.14
C GLY A 1076 29.08 -24.56 -13.97
N ALA A 1077 29.30 -23.88 -12.84
CA ALA A 1077 29.84 -24.46 -11.61
C ALA A 1077 29.21 -23.83 -10.37
N ASP A 1078 28.90 -24.65 -9.35
CA ASP A 1078 28.46 -24.16 -8.05
C ASP A 1078 29.64 -23.60 -7.23
N VAL A 1079 29.38 -22.59 -6.40
CA VAL A 1079 30.41 -21.95 -5.56
C VAL A 1079 30.39 -22.42 -4.10
N GLY A 1080 29.30 -23.07 -3.68
CA GLY A 1080 29.08 -23.47 -2.28
C GLY A 1080 28.67 -22.29 -1.40
N ALA A 1081 28.84 -22.40 -0.08
CA ALA A 1081 28.45 -21.34 0.85
C ALA A 1081 29.26 -20.05 0.60
N VAL A 1082 28.56 -18.98 0.19
CA VAL A 1082 29.17 -17.72 -0.30
C VAL A 1082 29.69 -16.80 0.83
N GLY A 1083 29.65 -17.28 2.08
CA GLY A 1083 30.08 -16.56 3.28
C GLY A 1083 29.37 -17.08 4.53
N SER A 1084 29.53 -16.36 5.65
CA SER A 1084 28.73 -16.53 6.88
C SER A 1084 27.89 -15.29 7.24
N ASP A 1085 27.93 -14.26 6.39
CA ASP A 1085 27.14 -13.04 6.53
C ASP A 1085 25.66 -13.30 6.20
N PRO A 1086 24.72 -12.62 6.87
CA PRO A 1086 23.35 -12.49 6.36
C PRO A 1086 23.35 -11.74 5.02
N LEU A 1087 22.48 -12.15 4.10
CA LEU A 1087 22.39 -11.62 2.74
C LEU A 1087 21.13 -10.78 2.55
N LEU A 1088 21.26 -9.70 1.78
CA LEU A 1088 20.15 -8.93 1.22
C LEU A 1088 19.88 -9.44 -0.19
N GLY A 1089 18.62 -9.76 -0.51
CA GLY A 1089 18.21 -10.29 -1.81
C GLY A 1089 16.96 -9.58 -2.36
N VAL A 1090 16.85 -9.57 -3.69
CA VAL A 1090 15.58 -9.28 -4.38
C VAL A 1090 15.52 -10.16 -5.61
N PHE A 1091 14.39 -10.82 -5.80
CA PHE A 1091 14.16 -11.73 -6.92
C PHE A 1091 12.73 -11.61 -7.43
N THR A 1092 12.49 -12.12 -8.63
CA THR A 1092 11.14 -12.23 -9.22
C THR A 1092 10.89 -13.64 -9.72
N ILE A 1093 9.80 -14.26 -9.28
CA ILE A 1093 9.40 -15.62 -9.64
C ILE A 1093 8.50 -15.58 -10.88
N TYR A 1094 8.96 -16.18 -11.97
CA TYR A 1094 8.15 -16.41 -13.17
C TYR A 1094 7.32 -17.70 -13.05
N GLY A 1095 6.03 -17.62 -13.38
CA GLY A 1095 5.08 -18.73 -13.23
C GLY A 1095 3.81 -18.60 -14.08
N ASN A 1096 3.57 -17.40 -14.64
CA ASN A 1096 2.56 -17.10 -15.63
C ASN A 1096 3.08 -15.95 -16.53
N PRO A 1097 3.16 -16.12 -17.86
CA PRO A 1097 3.67 -15.08 -18.78
C PRO A 1097 2.90 -13.76 -18.73
N ARG A 1098 1.61 -13.77 -18.34
CA ARG A 1098 0.76 -12.56 -18.34
C ARG A 1098 0.77 -11.78 -17.02
N GLY A 1099 1.35 -12.35 -15.96
CA GLY A 1099 1.22 -11.84 -14.60
C GLY A 1099 0.38 -12.74 -13.69
N TYR A 1100 0.74 -12.83 -12.42
CA TYR A 1100 0.00 -13.54 -11.37
C TYR A 1100 0.39 -13.05 -9.98
N HIS A 1101 -0.53 -13.09 -9.00
CA HIS A 1101 -0.27 -12.72 -7.61
C HIS A 1101 0.06 -13.97 -6.79
N VAL A 1102 1.25 -13.99 -6.19
CA VAL A 1102 1.82 -15.06 -5.33
C VAL A 1102 1.81 -16.48 -5.93
N TRP A 1103 2.63 -17.38 -5.38
CA TRP A 1103 2.51 -18.83 -5.63
C TRP A 1103 1.97 -19.50 -4.37
N LEU A 1104 1.11 -20.53 -4.50
CA LEU A 1104 0.54 -21.24 -3.35
C LEU A 1104 1.37 -22.50 -3.03
N THR A 1105 1.16 -23.57 -3.80
CA THR A 1105 1.83 -24.88 -3.67
C THR A 1105 2.40 -25.34 -5.01
N GLY A 1106 3.25 -26.36 -4.97
CA GLY A 1106 3.83 -27.00 -6.15
C GLY A 1106 2.80 -27.68 -7.08
N ASP A 1107 3.26 -28.04 -8.27
CA ASP A 1107 2.48 -28.69 -9.31
C ASP A 1107 3.36 -29.60 -10.19
N GLY A 1108 3.29 -30.91 -9.90
CA GLY A 1108 4.03 -31.94 -10.65
C GLY A 1108 3.68 -32.05 -12.14
N CYS A 1109 2.61 -31.36 -12.60
CA CYS A 1109 2.24 -31.28 -14.00
C CYS A 1109 2.93 -30.14 -14.76
N ARG A 1110 3.80 -29.34 -14.14
CA ARG A 1110 4.60 -28.30 -14.83
C ARG A 1110 5.90 -28.87 -15.41
N ALA A 1111 6.38 -28.28 -16.51
CA ALA A 1111 7.70 -28.58 -17.08
C ALA A 1111 8.83 -28.11 -16.15
N PHE A 1112 8.66 -26.93 -15.54
CA PHE A 1112 9.41 -26.43 -14.39
C PHE A 1112 8.44 -25.97 -13.30
N ASP A 1113 8.55 -26.55 -12.10
CA ASP A 1113 7.74 -26.14 -10.96
C ASP A 1113 8.40 -24.95 -10.23
N HIS A 1114 8.07 -23.77 -10.73
CA HIS A 1114 8.40 -22.48 -10.13
C HIS A 1114 7.97 -22.32 -8.66
N ALA A 1115 6.89 -22.97 -8.23
CA ALA A 1115 6.32 -22.78 -6.89
C ALA A 1115 7.09 -23.64 -5.88
N ALA A 1116 7.39 -24.90 -6.21
CA ALA A 1116 8.33 -25.70 -5.44
C ALA A 1116 9.73 -25.06 -5.42
N HIS A 1117 10.21 -24.50 -6.54
CA HIS A 1117 11.49 -23.78 -6.59
C HIS A 1117 11.52 -22.59 -5.62
N ALA A 1118 10.51 -21.72 -5.68
CA ALA A 1118 10.44 -20.51 -4.88
C ALA A 1118 10.21 -20.80 -3.38
N SER A 1119 9.31 -21.73 -3.03
CA SER A 1119 9.14 -22.20 -1.65
C SER A 1119 10.43 -22.78 -1.09
N ASN A 1120 11.10 -23.68 -1.83
CA ASN A 1120 12.35 -24.29 -1.35
C ASN A 1120 13.50 -23.29 -1.24
N LEU A 1121 13.57 -22.28 -2.11
CA LEU A 1121 14.51 -21.16 -2.01
C LEU A 1121 14.26 -20.34 -0.74
N LEU A 1122 13.01 -19.93 -0.49
CA LEU A 1122 12.61 -19.15 0.68
C LEU A 1122 12.87 -19.92 1.98
N VAL A 1123 12.44 -21.17 2.07
CA VAL A 1123 12.63 -21.99 3.28
C VAL A 1123 14.13 -22.23 3.52
N ARG A 1124 14.93 -22.48 2.47
CA ARG A 1124 16.39 -22.67 2.62
C ARG A 1124 17.09 -21.40 3.13
N TYR A 1125 16.65 -20.24 2.67
CA TYR A 1125 17.14 -18.95 3.13
C TYR A 1125 16.81 -18.73 4.62
N LEU A 1126 15.56 -18.98 5.04
CA LEU A 1126 15.16 -18.87 6.44
C LEU A 1126 15.85 -19.91 7.34
N ALA A 1127 16.01 -21.16 6.87
CA ALA A 1127 16.72 -22.24 7.57
C ALA A 1127 18.19 -21.95 7.87
N THR A 1128 18.79 -21.00 7.15
CA THR A 1128 20.18 -20.56 7.36
C THR A 1128 20.27 -19.19 8.06
N GLU A 1129 19.15 -18.66 8.55
CA GLU A 1129 18.98 -17.31 9.10
C GLU A 1129 19.42 -16.22 8.10
N GLY A 1130 19.01 -16.39 6.84
CA GLY A 1130 19.25 -15.45 5.76
C GLY A 1130 20.66 -15.47 5.18
N ARG A 1131 21.45 -16.53 5.42
CA ARG A 1131 22.85 -16.64 4.97
C ARG A 1131 23.03 -17.38 3.63
N ASP A 1132 22.06 -18.19 3.22
CA ASP A 1132 22.14 -19.00 1.99
C ASP A 1132 20.97 -18.73 1.04
N LEU A 1133 21.19 -17.83 0.07
CA LEU A 1133 20.34 -17.72 -1.11
C LEU A 1133 20.80 -18.81 -2.10
N TYR A 1134 20.06 -19.92 -2.18
CA TYR A 1134 20.57 -21.15 -2.82
C TYR A 1134 20.87 -20.99 -4.33
N VAL A 1135 20.18 -20.07 -5.01
CA VAL A 1135 20.47 -19.68 -6.41
C VAL A 1135 21.80 -18.91 -6.59
N VAL A 1136 22.45 -18.54 -5.49
CA VAL A 1136 23.72 -17.82 -5.40
C VAL A 1136 24.82 -18.69 -4.76
N SER A 1137 24.49 -19.69 -3.93
CA SER A 1137 25.47 -20.71 -3.53
C SER A 1137 25.65 -21.81 -4.60
N HIS A 1138 24.57 -22.12 -5.32
CA HIS A 1138 24.53 -23.18 -6.31
C HIS A 1138 23.98 -22.68 -7.67
N PRO A 1139 24.64 -21.70 -8.33
CA PRO A 1139 24.21 -21.11 -9.60
C PRO A 1139 24.16 -22.09 -10.79
N ALA A 1140 24.61 -23.34 -10.65
CA ALA A 1140 24.51 -24.38 -11.67
C ALA A 1140 23.59 -25.55 -11.28
N SER A 1141 23.39 -25.84 -9.98
CA SER A 1141 22.52 -26.94 -9.53
C SER A 1141 21.21 -26.53 -8.82
N HIS A 1142 20.92 -25.24 -8.63
CA HIS A 1142 19.65 -24.76 -8.03
C HIS A 1142 18.37 -25.24 -8.73
N GLY A 1143 18.47 -25.83 -9.93
CA GLY A 1143 17.37 -26.55 -10.56
C GLY A 1143 16.75 -27.64 -9.66
N CYS A 1144 17.49 -28.19 -8.71
CA CYS A 1144 17.02 -29.17 -7.72
C CYS A 1144 15.97 -28.64 -6.73
N LEU A 1145 15.77 -27.33 -6.65
CA LEU A 1145 14.73 -26.74 -5.81
C LEU A 1145 13.33 -27.01 -6.39
N ALA A 1146 13.21 -27.10 -7.73
CA ALA A 1146 11.96 -27.32 -8.44
C ALA A 1146 11.40 -28.76 -8.32
N ASP A 1147 12.21 -29.71 -7.85
CA ASP A 1147 11.81 -31.11 -7.65
C ASP A 1147 12.15 -31.62 -6.23
N SER A 1148 12.52 -30.71 -5.30
CA SER A 1148 12.97 -31.01 -3.94
C SER A 1148 14.14 -32.03 -3.86
N SER A 1149 14.94 -32.19 -4.92
CA SER A 1149 16.03 -33.19 -4.96
C SER A 1149 17.37 -32.72 -4.34
N CYS A 1150 17.45 -31.45 -3.92
CA CYS A 1150 18.68 -30.83 -3.44
C CYS A 1150 19.33 -31.59 -2.26
N PRO A 1151 20.68 -31.54 -2.12
CA PRO A 1151 21.40 -32.32 -1.11
C PRO A 1151 20.94 -32.08 0.35
N PHE A 1152 20.48 -30.87 0.69
CA PHE A 1152 20.10 -30.50 2.06
C PHE A 1152 18.73 -31.03 2.53
N PHE A 1153 17.96 -31.70 1.66
CA PHE A 1153 16.75 -32.42 2.07
C PHE A 1153 17.05 -33.81 2.66
N LYS A 1154 18.25 -34.34 2.43
CA LYS A 1154 18.73 -35.66 2.88
C LYS A 1154 19.47 -35.58 4.21
#